data_AF-A0A8J4TZS0-F1
#
_entry.id   AF-A0A8J4TZS0-F1
#
_cell.length_a   1.000
_cell.length_b   1.000
_cell.length_c   1.000
_cell.angle_alpha   90.00
_cell.angle_beta   90.00
_cell.angle_gamma   90.00
#
_symmetry.space_group_name_H-M   'P 1'
#
loop_
_entity.id
_entity.type
_entity.pdbx_description
1 polymer ?
#
loop_
_entity_poly.entity_id
_entity_poly.type
_entity_poly.pdbx_seq_one_letter_code
_entity_poly.pdbx_strand_id
1 'polypeptide(L)'
;MDTYLSELPIVSAQAACVGPLIPAQSVGLLRASCGPTIGQTGGISLWDSKTIKKGLNSHRQPKTDLKFTASDSLSEKAKLLDVSATLGAGILGGLVNVSGSAKFLYDNKTSARQCRVTMQYSQTTRYEEFTMDRNITYPKVFEDETATHVVTAVLYGAQAFMVFDLTADEFEKTKEMEGTLTVMVTGIPFVEIEGVGSLKMNDNEKQLSDKISCTFYGDYDLELNPTTYMEALQVYKELPSLLRKRENDAVPMKVWLYPLAHLSKKAAKLEREIHKTLITKTESLLEDLVNADIKCNDLITTTTVNYFPDVRQRVRTLQSLLQVYKVMFLKALHRLIPAIRSGKEQEQALADVIAIHHKSPFTATKLNQWFENNQNELYLLNLFTQQLSGAPVVKYSAMLSKILIDPSIDILVCFSFTSLKYEDPYLSTLTKFLKVPEFENLVQVTESTKQLWFQDQKLSEKIRNNLSTFRSFFLANKDDPEIRFIVVSASDPSNPGMSVHFYKKGKMVDRAFEPVSKPPAPKVDIQDRNMILSLQKSPTGLTVRFRVEYRTTQATDSEADVEKWEVIETSDAQENFTLTGIMPANQYWVRYRAVSEAGVSEASDSVVFIHQGKLHFSVSKNWNWSFWSIINELRTQILGKLCTSWWSLSNIQTEMSILSINPVYLNSRRLCFFKHRIPITKVKALYIHGDVILNSVGVVEKWKTSSFGKGQCSGISHWELSNIQSDVKYPLCKPNQPYFYPIAEGLKPGMALFFQGVVPVGSKGFELNLKVGPNERDKNIIHMKSYLSDVAFRNAGWEKQEWIRDPIFAEGEAFDVFILVGQIGYYVIVNGRYFYEFNEYIPISDVSVIHISGNVFMNTFAIFQMDNATLTFDIAALM
;
A
#
# COMPACT_ATOMS: atom_id res chain seq x y z
N MET A 1 51.05 40.63 -48.53
CA MET A 1 51.22 40.89 -49.97
C MET A 1 49.84 40.86 -50.59
N ASP A 2 49.43 42.05 -51.00
CA ASP A 2 48.60 42.37 -52.15
C ASP A 2 47.11 42.03 -52.13
N THR A 3 46.38 43.01 -51.61
CA THR A 3 45.29 43.70 -52.32
C THR A 3 45.43 43.67 -53.84
N TYR A 4 44.43 43.15 -54.54
CA TYR A 4 43.75 43.71 -55.73
C TYR A 4 42.95 42.58 -56.40
N LEU A 5 41.62 42.57 -56.20
CA LEU A 5 40.60 42.16 -57.17
C LEU A 5 39.24 42.53 -56.57
N SER A 6 38.86 43.78 -56.81
CA SER A 6 37.54 44.33 -56.54
C SER A 6 36.59 44.06 -57.73
N GLU A 7 35.30 43.98 -57.39
CA GLU A 7 34.12 44.19 -58.25
C GLU A 7 33.51 43.00 -59.03
N LEU A 8 32.69 42.22 -58.33
CA LEU A 8 31.33 41.84 -58.78
C LEU A 8 30.41 41.87 -57.55
N PRO A 9 29.19 42.45 -57.61
CA PRO A 9 28.32 42.53 -56.45
C PRO A 9 27.72 41.14 -56.18
N ILE A 10 28.23 40.45 -55.15
CA ILE A 10 27.62 39.24 -54.59
C ILE A 10 26.35 39.70 -53.85
N VAL A 11 25.27 39.92 -54.60
CA VAL A 11 23.94 40.23 -54.06
C VAL A 11 23.33 38.94 -53.51
N SER A 12 23.51 38.76 -52.19
CA SER A 12 22.78 37.88 -51.26
C SER A 12 22.15 36.60 -51.83
N ALA A 13 22.93 35.53 -51.95
CA ALA A 13 22.39 34.17 -51.96
C ALA A 13 22.06 33.78 -50.51
N GLN A 14 20.78 33.62 -50.15
CA GLN A 14 20.41 33.00 -48.87
C GLN A 14 20.76 31.51 -48.94
N ALA A 15 21.68 31.07 -48.09
CA ALA A 15 21.93 29.65 -47.89
C ALA A 15 20.72 29.04 -47.16
N ALA A 16 20.09 28.03 -47.75
CA ALA A 16 19.03 27.25 -47.12
C ALA A 16 19.53 25.80 -46.96
N CYS A 17 19.63 25.31 -45.73
CA CYS A 17 19.88 23.89 -45.48
C CYS A 17 18.61 23.11 -45.79
N VAL A 18 18.46 22.70 -47.06
CA VAL A 18 17.30 21.95 -47.56
C VAL A 18 17.69 20.54 -48.02
N GLY A 19 18.95 20.15 -47.84
CA GLY A 19 19.54 18.97 -48.48
C GLY A 19 18.81 17.64 -48.23
N PRO A 20 18.69 17.16 -46.99
CA PRO A 20 18.03 15.88 -46.70
C PRO A 20 16.49 15.96 -46.78
N LEU A 21 15.96 17.18 -46.82
CA LEU A 21 14.52 17.43 -46.76
C LEU A 21 13.83 17.28 -48.12
N ILE A 22 14.56 17.18 -49.24
CA ILE A 22 13.97 17.12 -50.58
C ILE A 22 14.85 16.28 -51.52
N PRO A 23 14.33 15.19 -52.12
CA PRO A 23 15.12 14.27 -52.95
C PRO A 23 15.70 14.93 -54.21
N ALA A 24 16.90 14.49 -54.60
CA ALA A 24 17.63 14.82 -55.84
C ALA A 24 17.75 16.32 -56.17
N GLN A 25 18.73 17.00 -55.57
CA GLN A 25 19.05 18.40 -55.82
C GLN A 25 20.34 18.50 -56.62
N SER A 26 20.24 18.98 -57.85
CA SER A 26 21.36 19.39 -58.68
C SER A 26 21.33 20.90 -58.92
N VAL A 27 22.47 21.46 -59.26
CA VAL A 27 22.54 22.89 -59.62
C VAL A 27 21.68 23.18 -60.86
N GLY A 28 21.08 24.37 -60.90
CA GLY A 28 20.19 24.82 -61.98
C GLY A 28 18.72 24.44 -61.80
N LEU A 29 18.36 23.66 -60.79
CA LEU A 29 16.96 23.31 -60.50
C LEU A 29 16.18 24.48 -59.89
N LEU A 30 14.90 24.54 -60.22
CA LEU A 30 13.97 25.54 -59.73
C LEU A 30 13.33 25.17 -58.37
N ARG A 31 12.99 26.20 -57.59
CA ARG A 31 12.41 26.09 -56.25
C ARG A 31 11.23 27.03 -56.05
N ALA A 32 10.18 26.52 -55.42
CA ALA A 32 9.05 27.30 -54.95
C ALA A 32 9.18 27.59 -53.45
N SER A 33 9.16 28.87 -53.06
CA SER A 33 9.05 29.30 -51.65
C SER A 33 7.62 29.64 -51.23
N CYS A 34 6.72 29.79 -52.21
CA CYS A 34 5.36 30.32 -52.06
C CYS A 34 4.26 29.38 -52.60
N GLY A 35 4.58 28.09 -52.84
CA GLY A 35 3.66 27.10 -53.41
C GLY A 35 3.06 26.13 -52.37
N PRO A 36 2.12 25.25 -52.78
CA PRO A 36 1.50 24.22 -51.93
C PRO A 36 2.51 23.15 -51.45
N THR A 37 3.69 23.15 -52.05
CA THR A 37 4.86 22.41 -51.55
C THR A 37 6.05 23.36 -51.66
N ILE A 38 6.79 23.51 -50.57
CA ILE A 38 8.06 24.24 -50.54
C ILE A 38 9.12 23.25 -51.01
N GLY A 39 9.58 23.41 -52.25
CA GLY A 39 10.51 22.45 -52.83
C GLY A 39 10.66 22.47 -54.34
N GLN A 40 11.15 21.35 -54.89
CA GLN A 40 11.52 21.20 -56.31
C GLN A 40 10.26 21.20 -57.17
N THR A 41 10.22 22.04 -58.20
CA THR A 41 9.17 22.00 -59.22
C THR A 41 9.54 20.93 -60.26
N GLY A 42 9.24 19.66 -59.99
CA GLY A 42 9.25 18.57 -60.99
C GLY A 42 10.51 18.45 -61.88
N GLY A 43 11.72 18.66 -61.36
CA GLY A 43 12.96 18.53 -62.14
C GLY A 43 13.20 19.64 -63.19
N ILE A 44 12.45 20.75 -63.15
CA ILE A 44 12.55 21.83 -64.14
C ILE A 44 13.78 22.70 -63.85
N SER A 45 14.51 23.05 -64.92
CA SER A 45 15.68 23.93 -64.87
C SER A 45 15.52 25.12 -65.82
N LEU A 46 16.17 26.25 -65.50
CA LEU A 46 16.25 27.42 -66.39
C LEU A 46 17.16 27.19 -67.59
N TRP A 47 18.14 26.29 -67.47
CA TRP A 47 19.16 26.03 -68.47
C TRP A 47 19.14 24.56 -68.89
N ASP A 48 19.55 24.29 -70.13
CA ASP A 48 19.75 22.90 -70.56
C ASP A 48 20.98 22.26 -69.87
N SER A 49 21.03 20.93 -69.90
CA SER A 49 22.09 20.16 -69.25
C SER A 49 23.50 20.48 -69.78
N LYS A 50 23.66 20.87 -71.06
CA LYS A 50 24.99 21.21 -71.60
C LYS A 50 25.49 22.52 -71.01
N THR A 51 24.60 23.51 -70.92
CA THR A 51 24.90 24.82 -70.31
C THR A 51 25.26 24.67 -68.83
N ILE A 52 24.49 23.87 -68.07
CA ILE A 52 24.78 23.58 -66.66
C ILE A 52 26.15 22.92 -66.51
N LYS A 53 26.44 21.86 -67.27
CA LYS A 53 27.72 21.14 -67.21
C LYS A 53 28.92 22.04 -67.55
N LYS A 54 28.76 22.98 -68.48
CA LYS A 54 29.82 23.91 -68.87
C LYS A 54 30.14 24.93 -67.76
N GLY A 55 29.12 25.39 -67.02
CA GLY A 55 29.27 26.37 -65.95
C GLY A 55 29.48 25.78 -64.55
N LEU A 56 29.52 24.45 -64.42
CA LEU A 56 29.63 23.75 -63.15
C LEU A 56 31.08 23.69 -62.67
N ASN A 57 31.35 24.29 -61.51
CA ASN A 57 32.60 24.14 -60.79
C ASN A 57 32.36 23.21 -59.59
N SER A 58 33.21 22.20 -59.43
CA SER A 58 33.13 21.26 -58.31
C SER A 58 34.45 21.24 -57.55
N HIS A 59 34.40 21.37 -56.24
CA HIS A 59 35.56 21.27 -55.38
C HIS A 59 35.30 20.39 -54.15
N ARG A 60 36.32 19.60 -53.78
CA ARG A 60 36.24 18.68 -52.64
C ARG A 60 36.20 19.48 -51.32
N GLN A 61 35.26 19.17 -50.45
CA GLN A 61 35.09 19.78 -49.12
C GLN A 61 34.73 18.72 -48.06
N PRO A 62 35.69 17.86 -47.68
CA PRO A 62 35.44 16.83 -46.70
C PRO A 62 35.48 17.40 -45.28
N LYS A 63 34.38 17.26 -44.54
CA LYS A 63 34.28 17.64 -43.13
C LYS A 63 33.39 16.65 -42.41
N THR A 64 33.83 16.16 -41.25
CA THR A 64 32.99 15.37 -40.35
C THR A 64 32.62 16.22 -39.15
N ASP A 65 31.36 16.13 -38.72
CA ASP A 65 30.82 16.81 -37.55
C ASP A 65 29.97 15.83 -36.74
N LEU A 66 29.97 15.99 -35.42
CA LEU A 66 29.24 15.14 -34.49
C LEU A 66 28.56 16.00 -33.43
N LYS A 67 27.25 15.82 -33.26
CA LYS A 67 26.45 16.56 -32.28
C LYS A 67 25.59 15.62 -31.46
N PHE A 68 25.27 16.05 -30.24
CA PHE A 68 24.44 15.33 -29.30
C PHE A 68 23.36 16.24 -28.74
N THR A 69 22.18 15.69 -28.49
CA THR A 69 21.12 16.40 -27.75
C THR A 69 20.30 15.43 -26.92
N ALA A 70 19.91 15.85 -25.71
CA ALA A 70 18.91 15.16 -24.89
C ALA A 70 17.49 15.73 -25.10
N SER A 71 17.36 16.81 -25.89
CA SER A 71 16.06 17.42 -26.18
C SER A 71 15.43 16.81 -27.43
N ASP A 72 14.13 16.53 -27.34
CA ASP A 72 13.29 16.04 -28.45
C ASP A 72 12.39 17.15 -29.04
N SER A 73 12.57 18.41 -28.62
CA SER A 73 11.76 19.54 -29.10
C SER A 73 11.97 19.76 -30.60
N LEU A 74 10.95 20.25 -31.30
CA LEU A 74 11.04 20.47 -32.73
C LEU A 74 12.10 21.52 -33.07
N SER A 75 12.25 22.52 -32.21
CA SER A 75 13.29 23.55 -32.33
C SER A 75 14.71 22.96 -32.26
N GLU A 76 14.99 22.04 -31.31
CA GLU A 76 16.30 21.39 -31.24
C GLU A 76 16.53 20.41 -32.39
N LYS A 77 15.49 19.69 -32.85
CA LYS A 77 15.57 18.84 -34.05
C LYS A 77 15.89 19.65 -35.31
N ALA A 78 15.20 20.79 -35.48
CA ALA A 78 15.43 21.71 -36.59
C ALA A 78 16.85 22.29 -36.55
N LYS A 79 17.35 22.65 -35.37
CA LYS A 79 18.72 23.15 -35.15
C LYS A 79 19.80 22.12 -35.46
N LEU A 80 19.60 20.84 -35.12
CA LEU A 80 20.53 19.77 -35.52
C LEU A 80 20.66 19.68 -37.04
N LEU A 81 19.55 19.84 -37.76
CA LEU A 81 19.50 19.86 -39.22
C LEU A 81 19.90 21.21 -39.86
N ASP A 82 20.31 22.22 -39.05
CA ASP A 82 20.63 23.59 -39.50
C ASP A 82 19.48 24.25 -40.30
N VAL A 83 18.23 23.92 -39.95
CA VAL A 83 17.03 24.42 -40.62
C VAL A 83 16.81 25.90 -40.28
N SER A 84 16.67 26.75 -41.31
CA SER A 84 16.34 28.16 -41.12
C SER A 84 14.91 28.32 -40.57
N ALA A 85 14.63 29.41 -39.83
CA ALA A 85 13.29 29.68 -39.30
C ALA A 85 12.20 29.65 -40.40
N THR A 86 12.50 30.22 -41.57
CA THR A 86 11.62 30.20 -42.73
C THR A 86 11.35 28.78 -43.24
N LEU A 87 12.36 27.90 -43.29
CA LEU A 87 12.14 26.51 -43.66
C LEU A 87 11.40 25.73 -42.56
N GLY A 88 11.67 26.06 -41.29
CA GLY A 88 10.96 25.53 -40.12
C GLY A 88 9.45 25.77 -40.19
N ALA A 89 9.02 26.97 -40.58
CA ALA A 89 7.61 27.25 -40.85
C ALA A 89 7.02 26.34 -41.95
N GLY A 90 7.79 26.04 -43.00
CA GLY A 90 7.37 25.09 -44.03
C GLY A 90 7.19 23.66 -43.50
N ILE A 91 8.09 23.21 -42.64
CA ILE A 91 8.02 21.89 -41.98
C ILE A 91 6.81 21.82 -41.05
N LEU A 92 6.57 22.87 -40.25
CA LEU A 92 5.40 23.01 -39.37
C LEU A 92 4.08 22.94 -40.14
N GLY A 93 4.01 23.58 -41.31
CA GLY A 93 2.84 23.58 -42.17
C GLY A 93 2.65 22.29 -42.99
N GLY A 94 3.52 21.29 -42.84
CA GLY A 94 3.49 20.09 -43.68
C GLY A 94 3.68 20.40 -45.17
N LEU A 95 4.43 21.46 -45.49
CA LEU A 95 4.70 21.92 -46.85
C LEU A 95 6.02 21.35 -47.41
N VAL A 96 6.77 20.60 -46.60
CA VAL A 96 8.07 20.04 -46.95
C VAL A 96 8.02 18.51 -46.82
N ASN A 97 8.28 17.79 -47.92
CA ASN A 97 8.30 16.33 -47.93
C ASN A 97 9.69 15.79 -47.57
N VAL A 98 9.88 15.42 -46.31
CA VAL A 98 11.19 14.96 -45.82
C VAL A 98 11.49 13.49 -46.22
N SER A 99 12.76 13.17 -46.42
CA SER A 99 13.24 11.81 -46.74
C SER A 99 14.56 11.51 -46.04
N GLY A 100 15.08 10.29 -46.16
CA GLY A 100 16.38 9.90 -45.61
C GLY A 100 16.51 10.22 -44.12
N SER A 101 17.62 10.86 -43.75
CA SER A 101 17.91 11.27 -42.38
C SER A 101 16.89 12.26 -41.80
N ALA A 102 16.26 13.09 -42.64
CA ALA A 102 15.34 14.13 -42.17
C ALA A 102 13.99 13.60 -41.68
N LYS A 103 13.69 12.30 -41.89
CA LYS A 103 12.56 11.62 -41.23
C LYS A 103 12.62 11.72 -39.70
N PHE A 104 13.81 11.90 -39.13
CA PHE A 104 14.03 12.20 -37.71
C PHE A 104 13.15 13.36 -37.19
N LEU A 105 12.83 14.37 -38.01
CA LEU A 105 11.97 15.50 -37.60
C LEU A 105 10.57 15.08 -37.12
N TYR A 106 10.07 13.95 -37.62
CA TYR A 106 8.73 13.45 -37.32
C TYR A 106 8.72 12.33 -36.28
N ASP A 107 9.89 11.83 -35.89
CA ASP A 107 10.04 10.91 -34.78
C ASP A 107 9.84 11.68 -33.47
N ASN A 108 8.91 11.27 -32.61
CA ASN A 108 8.65 11.94 -31.33
C ASN A 108 8.58 10.90 -30.22
N LYS A 109 8.92 11.31 -28.99
CA LYS A 109 8.69 10.50 -27.79
C LYS A 109 7.24 10.04 -27.73
N THR A 110 7.02 8.80 -27.28
CA THR A 110 5.67 8.24 -27.12
C THR A 110 5.16 8.28 -25.68
N SER A 111 6.07 8.50 -24.71
CA SER A 111 5.84 8.50 -23.27
C SER A 111 6.69 9.56 -22.57
N ALA A 112 6.16 10.19 -21.52
CA ALA A 112 6.93 11.12 -20.69
C ALA A 112 7.97 10.40 -19.80
N ARG A 113 7.85 9.07 -19.68
CA ARG A 113 8.84 8.20 -19.01
C ARG A 113 10.03 7.85 -19.92
N GLN A 114 10.00 8.23 -21.18
CA GLN A 114 11.05 7.93 -22.15
C GLN A 114 12.16 8.98 -22.06
N CYS A 115 13.35 8.55 -21.63
CA CYS A 115 14.59 9.28 -21.76
C CYS A 115 15.12 9.11 -23.18
N ARG A 116 15.59 10.19 -23.81
CA ARG A 116 16.05 10.17 -25.20
C ARG A 116 17.32 10.97 -25.34
N VAL A 117 18.31 10.40 -26.01
CA VAL A 117 19.51 11.12 -26.45
C VAL A 117 19.73 10.82 -27.92
N THR A 118 19.90 11.85 -28.73
CA THR A 118 20.15 11.69 -30.17
C THR A 118 21.59 12.06 -30.49
N MET A 119 22.27 11.18 -31.21
CA MET A 119 23.57 11.44 -31.83
C MET A 119 23.37 11.75 -33.31
N GLN A 120 23.84 12.90 -33.76
CA GLN A 120 23.91 13.29 -35.17
C GLN A 120 25.34 13.12 -35.67
N TYR A 121 25.55 12.24 -36.64
CA TYR A 121 26.77 12.16 -37.43
C TYR A 121 26.55 12.84 -38.78
N SER A 122 27.45 13.72 -39.19
CA SER A 122 27.39 14.42 -40.48
C SER A 122 28.75 14.37 -41.17
N GLN A 123 28.77 14.04 -42.47
CA GLN A 123 29.98 14.04 -43.29
C GLN A 123 29.73 14.71 -44.65
N THR A 124 30.45 15.79 -44.94
CA THR A 124 30.43 16.45 -46.25
C THR A 124 31.51 15.86 -47.16
N THR A 125 31.34 15.95 -48.48
CA THR A 125 32.27 15.38 -49.47
C THR A 125 32.74 16.42 -50.48
N ARG A 126 31.81 17.05 -51.19
CA ARG A 126 32.08 18.00 -52.27
C ARG A 126 31.07 19.13 -52.28
N TYR A 127 31.47 20.24 -52.86
CA TYR A 127 30.60 21.37 -53.12
C TYR A 127 30.64 21.68 -54.61
N GLU A 128 29.47 21.88 -55.18
CA GLU A 128 29.25 22.20 -56.58
C GLU A 128 28.59 23.56 -56.67
N GLU A 129 29.13 24.46 -57.49
CA GLU A 129 28.55 25.77 -57.79
C GLU A 129 28.42 25.95 -59.30
N PHE A 130 27.37 26.67 -59.71
CA PHE A 130 27.13 26.98 -61.11
C PHE A 130 27.33 28.47 -61.35
N THR A 131 28.25 28.76 -62.26
CA THR A 131 28.42 30.10 -62.81
C THR A 131 27.29 30.33 -63.82
N MET A 132 26.30 31.13 -63.43
CA MET A 132 25.09 31.36 -64.22
C MET A 132 25.40 31.99 -65.59
N ASP A 133 24.86 31.40 -66.65
CA ASP A 133 24.83 32.00 -67.98
C ASP A 133 23.68 33.02 -68.07
N ARG A 134 23.94 34.19 -68.66
CA ARG A 134 22.91 35.20 -68.89
C ARG A 134 21.90 34.77 -69.96
N ASN A 135 22.26 33.82 -70.82
CA ASN A 135 21.35 33.24 -71.80
C ASN A 135 20.51 32.12 -71.17
N ILE A 136 19.21 32.38 -70.98
CA ILE A 136 18.28 31.45 -70.34
C ILE A 136 17.60 30.60 -71.41
N THR A 137 17.74 29.27 -71.30
CA THR A 137 17.19 28.31 -72.27
C THR A 137 15.67 28.19 -72.18
N TYR A 138 15.10 28.29 -70.96
CA TYR A 138 13.66 28.11 -70.70
C TYR A 138 13.02 29.33 -70.01
N PRO A 139 12.82 30.47 -70.72
CA PRO A 139 12.31 31.70 -70.10
C PRO A 139 10.82 31.64 -69.71
N LYS A 140 10.03 30.70 -70.25
CA LYS A 140 8.59 30.54 -69.93
C LYS A 140 8.33 30.29 -68.45
N VAL A 141 9.30 29.70 -67.75
CA VAL A 141 9.27 29.49 -66.30
C VAL A 141 8.94 30.77 -65.52
N PHE A 142 9.37 31.94 -66.02
CA PHE A 142 9.08 33.22 -65.38
C PHE A 142 7.62 33.63 -65.47
N GLU A 143 6.85 33.08 -66.41
CA GLU A 143 5.43 33.40 -66.61
C GLU A 143 4.53 32.39 -65.89
N ASP A 144 5.03 31.19 -65.61
CA ASP A 144 4.25 30.12 -64.96
C ASP A 144 4.07 30.33 -63.45
N GLU A 145 4.80 31.28 -62.84
CA GLU A 145 4.83 31.58 -61.39
C GLU A 145 5.10 30.36 -60.48
N THR A 146 5.58 29.25 -61.06
CA THR A 146 5.76 27.98 -60.35
C THR A 146 6.97 27.98 -59.42
N ALA A 147 7.97 28.84 -59.67
CA ALA A 147 9.21 28.92 -58.90
C ALA A 147 9.57 30.37 -58.56
N THR A 148 10.19 30.56 -57.39
CA THR A 148 10.68 31.85 -56.90
C THR A 148 12.21 31.93 -56.87
N HIS A 149 12.90 30.78 -56.81
CA HIS A 149 14.35 30.71 -56.76
C HIS A 149 14.90 29.63 -57.71
N VAL A 150 16.19 29.74 -58.03
CA VAL A 150 16.99 28.69 -58.68
C VAL A 150 18.16 28.29 -57.78
N VAL A 151 18.52 27.01 -57.79
CA VAL A 151 19.69 26.48 -57.05
C VAL A 151 20.97 26.87 -57.79
N THR A 152 21.86 27.61 -57.12
CA THR A 152 23.15 28.05 -57.69
C THR A 152 24.36 27.32 -57.11
N ALA A 153 24.23 26.72 -55.93
CA ALA A 153 25.24 25.84 -55.37
C ALA A 153 24.64 24.76 -54.47
N VAL A 154 25.34 23.64 -54.33
CA VAL A 154 24.98 22.47 -53.52
C VAL A 154 26.22 21.93 -52.81
N LEU A 155 26.12 21.72 -51.50
CA LEU A 155 27.09 20.97 -50.71
C LEU A 155 26.55 19.56 -50.54
N TYR A 156 27.33 18.56 -50.95
CA TYR A 156 26.99 17.14 -50.86
C TYR A 156 27.66 16.47 -49.66
N GLY A 157 27.03 15.42 -49.16
CA GLY A 157 27.49 14.63 -48.03
C GLY A 157 26.48 13.54 -47.68
N ALA A 158 26.53 13.07 -46.44
CA ALA A 158 25.51 12.21 -45.86
C ALA A 158 25.46 12.45 -44.35
N GLN A 159 24.28 12.30 -43.76
CA GLN A 159 24.12 12.36 -42.31
C GLN A 159 23.30 11.20 -41.77
N ALA A 160 23.45 10.95 -40.48
CA ALA A 160 22.73 9.94 -39.75
C ALA A 160 22.36 10.44 -38.35
N PHE A 161 21.15 10.12 -37.92
CA PHE A 161 20.65 10.30 -36.57
C PHE A 161 20.48 8.92 -35.96
N MET A 162 21.15 8.70 -34.83
CA MET A 162 20.94 7.55 -33.97
C MET A 162 20.19 8.06 -32.74
N VAL A 163 18.92 7.68 -32.63
CA VAL A 163 18.02 8.08 -31.55
C VAL A 163 18.03 6.97 -30.51
N PHE A 164 18.65 7.23 -29.36
CA PHE A 164 18.74 6.27 -28.26
C PHE A 164 17.62 6.53 -27.26
N ASP A 165 16.79 5.53 -27.04
CA ASP A 165 15.64 5.58 -26.14
C ASP A 165 15.79 4.58 -24.99
N LEU A 166 15.55 5.05 -23.78
CA LEU A 166 15.49 4.28 -22.55
C LEU A 166 14.18 4.63 -21.81
N THR A 167 13.37 3.63 -21.48
CA THR A 167 12.10 3.88 -20.79
C THR A 167 12.23 3.64 -19.29
N ALA A 168 11.83 4.64 -18.51
CA ALA A 168 11.77 4.57 -17.07
C ALA A 168 10.60 3.71 -16.58
N ASP A 169 10.83 2.92 -15.52
CA ASP A 169 9.72 2.28 -14.81
C ASP A 169 8.84 3.34 -14.11
N GLU A 170 9.48 4.34 -13.50
CA GLU A 170 8.87 5.40 -12.70
C GLU A 170 9.27 6.79 -13.24
N PHE A 171 8.35 7.76 -13.17
CA PHE A 171 8.58 9.10 -13.71
C PHE A 171 9.70 9.84 -12.97
N GLU A 172 9.85 9.64 -11.67
CA GLU A 172 10.85 10.28 -10.81
C GLU A 172 12.30 9.92 -11.21
N LYS A 173 12.50 8.73 -11.76
CA LYS A 173 13.84 8.23 -12.16
C LYS A 173 14.29 8.77 -13.51
N THR A 174 13.39 9.40 -14.28
CA THR A 174 13.67 9.86 -15.65
C THR A 174 14.87 10.80 -15.75
N LYS A 175 15.04 11.74 -14.81
CA LYS A 175 16.17 12.69 -14.82
C LYS A 175 17.52 12.01 -14.62
N GLU A 176 17.59 11.08 -13.68
CA GLU A 176 18.82 10.32 -13.40
C GLU A 176 19.20 9.46 -14.60
N MET A 177 18.22 8.72 -15.15
CA MET A 177 18.45 7.87 -16.31
C MET A 177 18.80 8.66 -17.58
N GLU A 178 18.23 9.84 -17.79
CA GLU A 178 18.61 10.72 -18.90
C GLU A 178 20.05 11.21 -18.76
N GLY A 179 20.50 11.51 -17.54
CA GLY A 179 21.89 11.85 -17.24
C GLY A 179 22.84 10.71 -17.59
N THR A 180 22.54 9.49 -17.15
CA THR A 180 23.35 8.31 -17.46
C THR A 180 23.36 7.99 -18.96
N LEU A 181 22.20 8.02 -19.62
CA LEU A 181 22.09 7.81 -21.05
C LEU A 181 22.91 8.84 -21.83
N THR A 182 22.90 10.10 -21.40
CA THR A 182 23.70 11.17 -22.01
C THR A 182 25.20 10.88 -21.93
N VAL A 183 25.69 10.42 -20.77
CA VAL A 183 27.10 10.04 -20.59
C VAL A 183 27.47 8.88 -21.51
N MET A 184 26.64 7.85 -21.60
CA MET A 184 26.90 6.69 -22.46
C MET A 184 26.97 7.08 -23.94
N VAL A 185 25.97 7.83 -24.43
CA VAL A 185 25.89 8.22 -25.85
C VAL A 185 26.98 9.22 -26.24
N THR A 186 27.29 10.20 -25.40
CA THR A 186 28.40 11.15 -25.65
C THR A 186 29.77 10.49 -25.54
N GLY A 187 29.87 9.37 -24.82
CA GLY A 187 31.07 8.54 -24.70
C GLY A 187 31.41 7.75 -25.96
N ILE A 188 30.44 7.45 -26.84
CA ILE A 188 30.58 6.61 -28.06
C ILE A 188 31.87 6.88 -28.87
N PRO A 189 32.27 8.13 -29.16
CA PRO A 189 33.46 8.42 -29.96
C PRO A 189 34.78 7.95 -29.34
N PHE A 190 34.83 7.78 -28.02
CA PHE A 190 36.03 7.44 -27.26
C PHE A 190 36.18 5.93 -27.01
N VAL A 191 35.27 5.13 -27.57
CA VAL A 191 35.17 3.72 -27.27
C VAL A 191 36.06 2.88 -28.18
N GLU A 192 37.11 2.30 -27.62
CA GLU A 192 38.01 1.34 -28.31
C GLU A 192 37.38 -0.06 -28.37
N ILE A 193 36.53 -0.30 -29.38
CA ILE A 193 35.95 -1.64 -29.64
C ILE A 193 36.94 -2.46 -30.50
N GLU A 194 37.77 -3.28 -29.86
CA GLU A 194 38.59 -4.31 -30.50
C GLU A 194 37.80 -5.63 -30.71
N GLY A 195 36.56 -5.70 -30.19
CA GLY A 195 35.57 -6.74 -30.43
C GLY A 195 34.36 -6.57 -29.51
N VAL A 196 33.26 -7.29 -29.75
CA VAL A 196 32.01 -7.21 -28.95
C VAL A 196 32.24 -7.46 -27.44
N GLY A 197 33.35 -8.14 -27.08
CA GLY A 197 33.74 -8.40 -25.68
C GLY A 197 34.84 -7.49 -25.08
N SER A 198 35.37 -6.50 -25.79
CA SER A 198 36.52 -5.68 -25.33
C SER A 198 36.13 -4.34 -24.68
N LEU A 199 34.83 -4.06 -24.57
CA LEU A 199 34.29 -2.81 -24.04
C LEU A 199 34.49 -2.72 -22.52
N LYS A 200 35.29 -1.77 -22.07
CA LYS A 200 35.42 -1.43 -20.64
C LYS A 200 34.18 -0.63 -20.20
N MET A 201 33.09 -1.34 -19.91
CA MET A 201 31.92 -0.80 -19.24
C MET A 201 31.89 -1.30 -17.79
N ASN A 202 31.41 -0.49 -16.86
CA ASN A 202 31.09 -0.99 -15.53
C ASN A 202 29.79 -1.85 -15.57
N ASP A 203 29.54 -2.63 -14.52
CA ASP A 203 28.38 -3.55 -14.49
C ASP A 203 27.03 -2.83 -14.67
N ASN A 204 26.92 -1.60 -14.18
CA ASN A 204 25.70 -0.78 -14.32
C ASN A 204 25.48 -0.32 -15.77
N GLU A 205 26.53 0.17 -16.43
CA GLU A 205 26.50 0.57 -17.86
C GLU A 205 26.17 -0.61 -18.76
N LYS A 206 26.70 -1.80 -18.45
CA LYS A 206 26.39 -3.02 -19.19
C LYS A 206 24.92 -3.39 -19.06
N GLN A 207 24.39 -3.40 -17.84
CA GLN A 207 22.98 -3.68 -17.58
C GLN A 207 22.04 -2.65 -18.25
N LEU A 208 22.44 -1.38 -18.29
CA LEU A 208 21.69 -0.32 -18.97
C LEU A 208 21.76 -0.46 -20.49
N SER A 209 22.91 -0.86 -21.05
CA SER A 209 23.09 -1.00 -22.50
C SER A 209 22.10 -1.99 -23.13
N ASP A 210 21.75 -3.07 -22.40
CA ASP A 210 20.76 -4.07 -22.82
C ASP A 210 19.32 -3.51 -22.88
N LYS A 211 19.05 -2.40 -22.18
CA LYS A 211 17.74 -1.73 -22.12
C LYS A 211 17.61 -0.54 -23.06
N ILE A 212 18.72 -0.09 -23.66
CA ILE A 212 18.73 1.04 -24.58
C ILE A 212 18.38 0.54 -25.99
N SER A 213 17.28 1.07 -26.52
CA SER A 213 16.92 0.90 -27.92
C SER A 213 17.53 2.00 -28.77
N CYS A 214 17.85 1.69 -30.04
CA CYS A 214 18.31 2.65 -31.02
C CYS A 214 17.36 2.67 -32.22
N THR A 215 17.03 3.87 -32.71
CA THR A 215 16.34 4.06 -33.98
C THR A 215 17.25 4.87 -34.92
N PHE A 216 17.50 4.33 -36.12
CA PHE A 216 18.40 4.95 -37.10
C PHE A 216 17.63 5.67 -38.20
N TYR A 217 18.01 6.93 -38.44
CA TYR A 217 17.56 7.73 -39.58
C TYR A 217 18.78 8.29 -40.31
N GLY A 218 19.12 7.75 -41.47
CA GLY A 218 20.31 8.20 -42.20
C GLY A 218 20.19 8.16 -43.71
N ASP A 219 21.12 8.84 -44.35
CA ASP A 219 21.30 8.87 -45.81
C ASP A 219 22.25 7.76 -46.30
N TYR A 220 22.55 6.79 -45.43
CA TYR A 220 23.44 5.67 -45.70
C TYR A 220 22.61 4.43 -46.06
N ASP A 221 23.05 3.71 -47.08
CA ASP A 221 22.48 2.41 -47.45
C ASP A 221 23.11 1.33 -46.56
N LEU A 222 22.40 0.96 -45.49
CA LEU A 222 22.79 -0.08 -44.54
C LEU A 222 22.00 -1.36 -44.83
N GLU A 223 22.67 -2.52 -44.77
CA GLU A 223 21.98 -3.82 -44.90
C GLU A 223 20.99 -4.05 -43.76
N LEU A 224 21.35 -3.63 -42.54
CA LEU A 224 20.52 -3.68 -41.34
C LEU A 224 20.69 -2.39 -40.54
N ASN A 225 19.57 -1.82 -40.11
CA ASN A 225 19.56 -0.66 -39.23
C ASN A 225 19.83 -1.11 -37.78
N PRO A 226 20.62 -0.35 -37.00
CA PRO A 226 20.86 -0.67 -35.60
C PRO A 226 19.60 -0.48 -34.77
N THR A 227 19.31 -1.46 -33.92
CA THR A 227 18.16 -1.49 -32.99
C THR A 227 18.59 -1.47 -31.53
N THR A 228 19.85 -1.80 -31.26
CA THR A 228 20.44 -1.82 -29.90
C THR A 228 21.59 -0.83 -29.78
N TYR A 229 21.98 -0.52 -28.53
CA TYR A 229 23.15 0.31 -28.25
C TYR A 229 24.44 -0.24 -28.87
N MET A 230 24.64 -1.56 -28.80
CA MET A 230 25.84 -2.22 -29.31
C MET A 230 25.93 -2.22 -30.84
N GLU A 231 24.80 -2.43 -31.53
CA GLU A 231 24.74 -2.32 -32.99
C GLU A 231 25.02 -0.89 -33.44
N ALA A 232 24.51 0.11 -32.72
CA ALA A 232 24.73 1.53 -33.04
C ALA A 232 26.22 1.90 -32.95
N LEU A 233 26.94 1.38 -31.94
CA LEU A 233 28.39 1.53 -31.80
C LEU A 233 29.15 0.96 -33.01
N GLN A 234 28.74 -0.21 -33.50
CA GLN A 234 29.35 -0.83 -34.67
C GLN A 234 29.10 0.01 -35.93
N VAL A 235 27.84 0.40 -36.17
CA VAL A 235 27.48 1.24 -37.32
C VAL A 235 28.26 2.56 -37.29
N TYR A 236 28.40 3.21 -36.12
CA TYR A 236 29.18 4.44 -35.98
C TYR A 236 30.62 4.30 -36.47
N LYS A 237 31.28 3.16 -36.21
CA LYS A 237 32.65 2.90 -36.69
C LYS A 237 32.73 2.73 -38.21
N GLU A 238 31.67 2.23 -38.82
CA GLU A 238 31.62 1.95 -40.25
C GLU A 238 31.28 3.22 -41.06
N LEU A 239 30.48 4.15 -40.51
CA LEU A 239 30.00 5.38 -41.17
C LEU A 239 31.09 6.17 -41.92
N PRO A 240 32.27 6.46 -41.34
CA PRO A 240 33.31 7.22 -42.05
C PRO A 240 33.83 6.52 -43.31
N SER A 241 33.74 5.19 -43.38
CA SER A 241 34.23 4.38 -44.50
C SER A 241 33.19 4.19 -45.60
N LEU A 242 31.89 4.21 -45.25
CA LEU A 242 30.79 3.97 -46.17
C LEU A 242 30.72 5.04 -47.26
N LEU A 243 30.76 6.32 -46.89
CA LEU A 243 30.69 7.43 -47.86
C LEU A 243 31.99 7.61 -48.65
N ARG A 244 33.15 7.28 -48.07
CA ARG A 244 34.45 7.35 -48.75
C ARG A 244 34.56 6.36 -49.90
N LYS A 245 33.95 5.18 -49.78
CA LYS A 245 33.96 4.14 -50.83
C LYS A 245 32.98 4.45 -51.96
N ARG A 246 31.98 5.30 -51.71
CA ARG A 246 30.92 5.66 -52.66
C ARG A 246 30.64 7.17 -52.64
N GLU A 247 31.66 8.00 -52.92
CA GLU A 247 31.51 9.47 -52.92
C GLU A 247 30.44 9.97 -53.92
N ASN A 248 30.07 9.16 -54.93
CA ASN A 248 28.99 9.45 -55.88
C ASN A 248 27.58 9.23 -55.31
N ASP A 249 27.45 8.53 -54.19
CA ASP A 249 26.19 8.28 -53.50
C ASP A 249 25.88 9.39 -52.47
N ALA A 250 26.77 10.38 -52.35
CA ALA A 250 26.54 11.53 -51.48
C ALA A 250 25.28 12.30 -51.90
N VAL A 251 24.44 12.59 -50.92
CA VAL A 251 23.20 13.35 -51.10
C VAL A 251 23.43 14.85 -50.88
N PRO A 252 22.62 15.73 -51.46
CA PRO A 252 22.62 17.15 -51.13
C PRO A 252 22.38 17.35 -49.63
N MET A 253 23.20 18.17 -48.99
CA MET A 253 23.10 18.54 -47.57
C MET A 253 22.70 20.00 -47.37
N LYS A 254 23.28 20.92 -48.15
CA LYS A 254 22.98 22.36 -48.10
C LYS A 254 22.87 22.93 -49.50
N VAL A 255 21.96 23.88 -49.72
CA VAL A 255 21.76 24.52 -51.03
C VAL A 255 21.70 26.03 -50.93
N TRP A 256 22.18 26.69 -51.98
CA TRP A 256 22.15 28.13 -52.12
C TRP A 256 21.13 28.49 -53.20
N LEU A 257 20.22 29.40 -52.84
CA LEU A 257 19.10 29.78 -53.67
C LEU A 257 19.29 31.22 -54.16
N TYR A 258 19.13 31.42 -55.46
CA TYR A 258 19.16 32.74 -56.09
C TYR A 258 17.76 33.16 -56.53
N PRO A 259 17.27 34.37 -56.15
CA PRO A 259 15.93 34.82 -56.50
C PRO A 259 15.73 35.02 -58.01
N LEU A 260 14.68 34.43 -58.57
CA LEU A 260 14.34 34.58 -59.99
C LEU A 260 13.93 36.01 -60.34
N ALA A 261 13.38 36.75 -59.38
CA ALA A 261 13.01 38.16 -59.55
C ALA A 261 14.20 39.07 -59.93
N HIS A 262 15.44 38.65 -59.65
CA HIS A 262 16.65 39.35 -60.09
C HIS A 262 17.00 39.06 -61.56
N LEU A 263 16.52 37.94 -62.11
CA LEU A 263 16.73 37.55 -63.52
C LEU A 263 15.61 38.09 -64.42
N SER A 264 14.37 38.17 -63.92
CA SER A 264 13.23 38.69 -64.65
C SER A 264 12.19 39.30 -63.72
N LYS A 265 11.67 40.49 -64.07
CA LYS A 265 10.57 41.15 -63.34
C LYS A 265 9.25 40.40 -63.39
N LYS A 266 9.08 39.47 -64.35
CA LYS A 266 7.87 38.65 -64.48
C LYS A 266 7.85 37.47 -63.49
N ALA A 267 9.01 37.09 -62.94
CA ALA A 267 9.13 35.92 -62.08
C ALA A 267 8.37 36.09 -60.75
N ALA A 268 7.85 34.98 -60.22
CA ALA A 268 7.25 34.97 -58.89
C ALA A 268 8.25 35.40 -57.81
N LYS A 269 7.77 36.16 -56.83
CA LYS A 269 8.57 36.75 -55.75
C LYS A 269 8.12 36.25 -54.39
N LEU A 270 9.07 36.08 -53.47
CA LEU A 270 8.77 36.02 -52.04
C LEU A 270 8.44 37.45 -51.57
N GLU A 271 7.17 37.75 -51.36
CA GLU A 271 6.71 39.10 -51.02
C GLU A 271 6.82 39.42 -49.53
N ARG A 272 6.63 38.41 -48.67
CA ARG A 272 6.69 38.54 -47.20
C ARG A 272 7.43 37.38 -46.57
N GLU A 273 8.27 37.68 -45.58
CA GLU A 273 8.79 36.69 -44.64
C GLU A 273 7.87 36.65 -43.43
N ILE A 274 7.64 35.46 -42.86
CA ILE A 274 6.83 35.32 -41.65
C ILE A 274 7.69 35.68 -40.44
N HIS A 275 7.21 36.60 -39.61
CA HIS A 275 7.93 37.05 -38.42
C HIS A 275 8.24 35.88 -37.47
N LYS A 276 9.49 35.82 -37.00
CA LYS A 276 10.01 34.72 -36.16
C LYS A 276 9.15 34.44 -34.92
N THR A 277 8.57 35.48 -34.31
CA THR A 277 7.72 35.31 -33.12
C THR A 277 6.45 34.51 -33.41
N LEU A 278 5.85 34.64 -34.60
CA LEU A 278 4.68 33.85 -34.99
C LEU A 278 5.05 32.38 -35.23
N ILE A 279 6.23 32.14 -35.81
CA ILE A 279 6.79 30.81 -36.01
C ILE A 279 6.99 30.13 -34.65
N THR A 280 7.69 30.77 -33.71
CA THR A 280 7.95 30.21 -32.38
C THR A 280 6.66 29.97 -31.57
N LYS A 281 5.66 30.86 -31.69
CA LYS A 281 4.33 30.62 -31.06
C LYS A 281 3.62 29.41 -31.67
N THR A 282 3.71 29.24 -32.98
CA THR A 282 3.13 28.08 -33.69
C THR A 282 3.83 26.78 -33.31
N GLU A 283 5.16 26.81 -33.19
CA GLU A 283 5.98 25.69 -32.70
C GLU A 283 5.54 25.26 -31.29
N SER A 284 5.52 26.21 -30.34
CA SER A 284 5.13 25.95 -28.96
C SER A 284 3.73 25.34 -28.85
N LEU A 285 2.77 25.82 -29.64
CA LEU A 285 1.41 25.29 -29.66
C LEU A 285 1.37 23.84 -30.16
N LEU A 286 2.09 23.53 -31.24
CA LEU A 286 2.18 22.17 -31.75
C LEU A 286 2.89 21.23 -30.76
N GLU A 287 3.91 21.72 -30.05
CA GLU A 287 4.57 20.98 -28.97
C GLU A 287 3.60 20.71 -27.81
N ASP A 288 2.76 21.67 -27.41
CA ASP A 288 1.72 21.47 -26.39
C ASP A 288 0.74 20.34 -26.77
N LEU A 289 0.34 20.28 -28.04
CA LEU A 289 -0.54 19.22 -28.55
C LEU A 289 0.16 17.85 -28.57
N VAL A 290 1.45 17.80 -28.95
CA VAL A 290 2.25 16.55 -28.88
C VAL A 290 2.42 16.09 -27.43
N ASN A 291 2.68 17.00 -26.51
CA ASN A 291 2.78 16.71 -25.09
C ASN A 291 1.46 16.16 -24.52
N ALA A 292 0.32 16.68 -24.98
CA ALA A 292 -0.99 16.15 -24.62
C ALA A 292 -1.23 14.72 -25.15
N ASP A 293 -0.78 14.41 -26.39
CA ASP A 293 -0.81 13.05 -26.93
C ASP A 293 0.05 12.08 -26.09
N ILE A 294 1.25 12.50 -25.70
CA ILE A 294 2.14 11.74 -24.82
C ILE A 294 1.47 11.42 -23.49
N LYS A 295 0.84 12.42 -22.85
CA LYS A 295 0.09 12.22 -21.59
C LYS A 295 -1.09 11.27 -21.76
N CYS A 296 -1.79 11.31 -22.89
CA CYS A 296 -2.83 10.33 -23.19
C CYS A 296 -2.26 8.90 -23.25
N ASN A 297 -1.12 8.70 -23.92
CA ASN A 297 -0.46 7.40 -23.99
C ASN A 297 -0.06 6.90 -22.61
N ASP A 298 0.57 7.74 -21.79
CA ASP A 298 0.97 7.40 -20.43
C ASP A 298 -0.22 6.96 -19.57
N LEU A 299 -1.33 7.71 -19.61
CA LEU A 299 -2.55 7.35 -18.92
C LEU A 299 -3.12 6.00 -19.41
N ILE A 300 -3.18 5.78 -20.72
CA ILE A 300 -3.70 4.52 -21.29
C ILE A 300 -2.85 3.31 -20.88
N THR A 301 -1.53 3.47 -20.74
CA THR A 301 -0.62 2.39 -20.34
C THR A 301 -0.63 2.09 -18.84
N THR A 302 -1.30 2.92 -18.03
CA THR A 302 -1.38 2.73 -16.58
C THR A 302 -2.12 1.43 -16.25
N THR A 303 -1.59 0.64 -15.32
CA THR A 303 -2.12 -0.69 -14.96
C THR A 303 -3.57 -0.62 -14.45
N THR A 304 -3.91 0.38 -13.64
CA THR A 304 -5.28 0.59 -13.11
C THR A 304 -6.31 0.80 -14.22
N VAL A 305 -5.94 1.47 -15.32
CA VAL A 305 -6.83 1.71 -16.47
C VAL A 305 -7.24 0.41 -17.15
N ASN A 306 -6.44 -0.65 -17.06
CA ASN A 306 -6.81 -1.97 -17.59
C ASN A 306 -7.96 -2.65 -16.83
N TYR A 307 -8.26 -2.22 -15.61
CA TYR A 307 -9.40 -2.71 -14.83
C TYR A 307 -10.69 -1.92 -15.12
N PHE A 308 -10.56 -0.68 -15.60
CA PHE A 308 -11.67 0.26 -15.81
C PHE A 308 -11.76 0.72 -17.27
N PRO A 309 -12.42 -0.04 -18.16
CA PRO A 309 -12.45 0.28 -19.58
C PRO A 309 -13.16 1.60 -19.91
N ASP A 310 -14.12 2.05 -19.10
CA ASP A 310 -14.78 3.34 -19.30
C ASP A 310 -13.78 4.51 -19.21
N VAL A 311 -12.84 4.46 -18.26
CA VAL A 311 -11.75 5.44 -18.15
C VAL A 311 -10.83 5.36 -19.37
N ARG A 312 -10.47 4.14 -19.80
CA ARG A 312 -9.65 3.94 -21.00
C ARG A 312 -10.30 4.53 -22.25
N GLN A 313 -11.61 4.32 -22.41
CA GLN A 313 -12.38 4.82 -23.55
C GLN A 313 -12.47 6.35 -23.53
N ARG A 314 -12.61 6.94 -22.34
CA ARG A 314 -12.61 8.40 -22.15
C ARG A 314 -11.29 9.03 -22.60
N VAL A 315 -10.14 8.47 -22.18
CA VAL A 315 -8.81 8.94 -22.62
C VAL A 315 -8.60 8.73 -24.13
N ARG A 316 -9.05 7.58 -24.69
CA ARG A 316 -9.02 7.34 -26.14
C ARG A 316 -9.85 8.34 -26.94
N THR A 317 -10.98 8.78 -26.39
CA THR A 317 -11.83 9.80 -27.00
C THR A 317 -11.09 11.13 -27.05
N LEU A 318 -10.44 11.56 -25.95
CA LEU A 318 -9.58 12.75 -25.96
C LEU A 318 -8.47 12.64 -27.03
N GLN A 319 -7.77 11.52 -27.07
CA GLN A 319 -6.71 11.28 -28.06
C GLN A 319 -7.24 11.44 -29.50
N SER A 320 -8.42 10.88 -29.82
CA SER A 320 -9.03 11.07 -31.14
C SER A 320 -9.37 12.54 -31.43
N LEU A 321 -9.89 13.28 -30.43
CA LEU A 321 -10.24 14.69 -30.59
C LEU A 321 -8.99 15.56 -30.79
N LEU A 322 -7.90 15.27 -30.07
CA LEU A 322 -6.60 15.91 -30.25
C LEU A 322 -6.06 15.71 -31.67
N GLN A 323 -6.13 14.49 -32.21
CA GLN A 323 -5.71 14.22 -33.59
C GLN A 323 -6.52 15.01 -34.63
N VAL A 324 -7.85 15.07 -34.47
CA VAL A 324 -8.70 15.86 -35.37
C VAL A 324 -8.33 17.34 -35.29
N TYR A 325 -8.17 17.89 -34.09
CA TYR A 325 -7.77 19.28 -33.91
C TYR A 325 -6.39 19.59 -34.51
N LYS A 326 -5.40 18.71 -34.30
CA LYS A 326 -4.06 18.82 -34.89
C LYS A 326 -4.12 18.87 -36.41
N VAL A 327 -4.91 18.02 -37.04
CA VAL A 327 -5.11 18.04 -38.50
C VAL A 327 -5.76 19.35 -38.96
N MET A 328 -6.76 19.85 -38.26
CA MET A 328 -7.39 21.14 -38.58
C MET A 328 -6.39 22.30 -38.49
N PHE A 329 -5.59 22.33 -37.42
CA PHE A 329 -4.57 23.35 -37.22
C PHE A 329 -3.49 23.29 -38.31
N LEU A 330 -2.98 22.09 -38.62
CA LEU A 330 -1.99 21.88 -39.68
C LEU A 330 -2.53 22.27 -41.07
N LYS A 331 -3.81 22.00 -41.38
CA LYS A 331 -4.46 22.46 -42.61
C LYS A 331 -4.50 23.98 -42.73
N ALA A 332 -4.78 24.68 -41.62
CA ALA A 332 -4.76 26.14 -41.59
C ALA A 332 -3.35 26.68 -41.88
N LEU A 333 -2.31 26.10 -41.26
CA LEU A 333 -0.92 26.46 -41.53
C LEU A 333 -0.53 26.18 -43.00
N HIS A 334 -0.89 25.01 -43.52
CA HIS A 334 -0.63 24.61 -44.90
C HIS A 334 -1.23 25.61 -45.91
N ARG A 335 -2.41 26.16 -45.62
CA ARG A 335 -3.07 27.19 -46.46
C ARG A 335 -2.42 28.56 -46.31
N LEU A 336 -2.19 29.00 -45.07
CA LEU A 336 -1.81 30.39 -44.77
C LEU A 336 -0.33 30.68 -45.04
N ILE A 337 0.57 29.73 -44.75
CA ILE A 337 2.01 29.97 -44.89
C ILE A 337 2.41 30.32 -46.35
N PRO A 338 1.94 29.59 -47.39
CA PRO A 338 2.21 29.98 -48.78
C PRO A 338 1.50 31.28 -49.17
N ALA A 339 0.26 31.47 -48.72
CA ALA A 339 -0.53 32.67 -49.03
C ALA A 339 0.14 33.95 -48.51
N ILE A 340 0.65 33.94 -47.28
CA ILE A 340 1.38 35.06 -46.69
C ILE A 340 2.66 35.35 -47.50
N ARG A 341 3.43 34.31 -47.81
CA ARG A 341 4.68 34.44 -48.57
C ARG A 341 4.51 34.97 -49.99
N SER A 342 3.40 34.61 -50.63
CA SER A 342 3.00 35.13 -51.95
C SER A 342 2.36 36.52 -51.90
N GLY A 343 2.19 37.12 -50.72
CA GLY A 343 1.54 38.43 -50.54
C GLY A 343 0.01 38.41 -50.56
N LYS A 344 -0.60 37.26 -50.89
CA LYS A 344 -2.07 37.07 -50.95
C LYS A 344 -2.77 37.27 -49.61
N GLU A 345 -2.08 37.00 -48.50
CA GLU A 345 -2.61 37.12 -47.14
C GLU A 345 -1.67 37.90 -46.22
N GLN A 346 -2.21 38.59 -45.22
CA GLN A 346 -1.41 39.27 -44.20
C GLN A 346 -0.98 38.31 -43.09
N GLU A 347 0.14 38.60 -42.42
CA GLU A 347 0.58 37.82 -41.24
C GLU A 347 -0.48 37.76 -40.14
N GLN A 348 -1.36 38.76 -40.08
CA GLN A 348 -2.48 38.82 -39.14
C GLN A 348 -3.36 37.57 -39.23
N ALA A 349 -3.55 36.98 -40.42
CA ALA A 349 -4.34 35.76 -40.57
C ALA A 349 -3.75 34.58 -39.77
N LEU A 350 -2.40 34.47 -39.72
CA LEU A 350 -1.73 33.46 -38.90
C LEU A 350 -1.84 33.81 -37.39
N ALA A 351 -1.72 35.09 -37.05
CA ALA A 351 -1.92 35.56 -35.68
C ALA A 351 -3.35 35.28 -35.16
N ASP A 352 -4.36 35.39 -36.03
CA ASP A 352 -5.75 35.11 -35.71
C ASP A 352 -5.98 33.61 -35.44
N VAL A 353 -5.36 32.72 -36.22
CA VAL A 353 -5.37 31.26 -35.97
C VAL A 353 -4.78 30.92 -34.60
N ILE A 354 -3.67 31.55 -34.23
CA ILE A 354 -3.06 31.39 -32.89
C ILE A 354 -3.99 31.94 -31.81
N ALA A 355 -4.61 33.11 -32.03
CA ALA A 355 -5.55 33.70 -31.09
C ALA A 355 -6.81 32.83 -30.88
N ILE A 356 -7.28 32.15 -31.93
CA ILE A 356 -8.38 31.18 -31.85
C ILE A 356 -7.99 29.98 -31.00
N HIS A 357 -6.78 29.45 -31.16
CA HIS A 357 -6.27 28.38 -30.28
C HIS A 357 -6.29 28.82 -28.81
N HIS A 358 -5.78 30.02 -28.49
CA HIS A 358 -5.77 30.51 -27.11
C HIS A 358 -7.16 30.67 -26.48
N LYS A 359 -8.20 30.85 -27.31
CA LYS A 359 -9.61 30.89 -26.86
C LYS A 359 -10.28 29.52 -26.88
N SER A 360 -9.65 28.52 -27.51
CA SER A 360 -10.20 27.18 -27.67
C SER A 360 -10.13 26.38 -26.35
N PRO A 361 -10.89 25.28 -26.25
CA PRO A 361 -10.73 24.34 -25.15
C PRO A 361 -9.46 23.48 -25.24
N PHE A 362 -8.69 23.55 -26.34
CA PHE A 362 -7.48 22.75 -26.61
C PHE A 362 -6.19 23.39 -26.10
N THR A 363 -6.25 24.39 -25.23
CA THR A 363 -5.05 25.00 -24.65
C THR A 363 -4.35 24.04 -23.68
N ALA A 364 -3.02 24.16 -23.57
CA ALA A 364 -2.22 23.37 -22.65
C ALA A 364 -2.76 23.41 -21.20
N THR A 365 -3.18 24.59 -20.73
CA THR A 365 -3.75 24.76 -19.38
C THR A 365 -5.00 23.89 -19.16
N LYS A 366 -5.96 23.93 -20.09
CA LYS A 366 -7.21 23.16 -19.96
C LYS A 366 -6.99 21.67 -20.09
N LEU A 367 -6.12 21.27 -21.04
CA LEU A 367 -5.72 19.87 -21.21
C LEU A 367 -5.02 19.34 -19.95
N ASN A 368 -4.07 20.09 -19.39
CA ASN A 368 -3.35 19.72 -18.17
C ASN A 368 -4.28 19.59 -16.96
N GLN A 369 -5.22 20.52 -16.79
CA GLN A 369 -6.23 20.42 -15.73
C GLN A 369 -7.08 19.15 -15.89
N TRP A 370 -7.47 18.79 -17.12
CA TRP A 370 -8.20 17.55 -17.38
C TRP A 370 -7.35 16.31 -17.07
N PHE A 371 -6.06 16.31 -17.42
CA PHE A 371 -5.13 15.23 -17.10
C PHE A 371 -4.95 15.06 -15.59
N GLU A 372 -4.77 16.14 -14.84
CA GLU A 372 -4.65 16.12 -13.37
C GLU A 372 -5.92 15.53 -12.73
N ASN A 373 -7.10 15.94 -13.19
CA ASN A 373 -8.37 15.38 -12.71
C ASN A 373 -8.47 13.87 -12.96
N ASN A 374 -8.03 13.40 -14.14
CA ASN A 374 -8.03 11.97 -14.47
C ASN A 374 -7.00 11.18 -13.63
N GLN A 375 -5.82 11.76 -13.37
CA GLN A 375 -4.81 11.16 -12.50
C GLN A 375 -5.33 11.01 -11.07
N ASN A 376 -6.01 12.03 -10.54
CA ASN A 376 -6.62 11.99 -9.22
C ASN A 376 -7.72 10.92 -9.12
N GLU A 377 -8.58 10.80 -10.13
CA GLU A 377 -9.59 9.74 -10.18
C GLU A 377 -8.94 8.35 -10.20
N LEU A 378 -7.90 8.15 -11.03
CA LEU A 378 -7.16 6.89 -11.10
C LEU A 378 -6.47 6.52 -9.80
N TYR A 379 -5.90 7.51 -9.10
CA TYR A 379 -5.33 7.31 -7.77
C TYR A 379 -6.38 6.76 -6.79
N LEU A 380 -7.59 7.33 -6.78
CA LEU A 380 -8.68 6.88 -5.92
C LEU A 380 -9.16 5.46 -6.29
N LEU A 381 -9.30 5.16 -7.58
CA LEU A 381 -9.66 3.83 -8.06
C LEU A 381 -8.61 2.79 -7.65
N ASN A 382 -7.32 3.13 -7.76
CA ASN A 382 -6.23 2.27 -7.32
C ASN A 382 -6.26 2.05 -5.80
N LEU A 383 -6.45 3.11 -5.02
CA LEU A 383 -6.54 3.02 -3.56
C LEU A 383 -7.67 2.09 -3.12
N PHE A 384 -8.86 2.24 -3.70
CA PHE A 384 -10.01 1.42 -3.30
C PHE A 384 -9.87 -0.03 -3.75
N THR A 385 -9.35 -0.27 -4.95
CA THR A 385 -9.09 -1.64 -5.42
C THR A 385 -8.02 -2.35 -4.59
N GLN A 386 -7.00 -1.63 -4.11
CA GLN A 386 -6.00 -2.17 -3.18
C GLN A 386 -6.60 -2.53 -1.82
N GLN A 387 -7.47 -1.67 -1.27
CA GLN A 387 -8.15 -1.95 0.02
C GLN A 387 -9.14 -3.12 -0.06
N LEU A 388 -9.65 -3.43 -1.26
CA LEU A 388 -10.54 -4.55 -1.54
C LEU A 388 -9.79 -5.73 -2.20
N SER A 389 -8.50 -5.87 -1.94
CA SER A 389 -7.71 -7.02 -2.38
C SER A 389 -8.37 -8.32 -1.90
N GLY A 390 -8.80 -9.14 -2.88
CA GLY A 390 -9.59 -10.36 -2.65
C GLY A 390 -10.96 -10.35 -3.34
N ALA A 391 -11.54 -9.17 -3.59
CA ALA A 391 -12.72 -9.02 -4.44
C ALA A 391 -12.28 -8.74 -5.90
N PRO A 392 -12.56 -9.63 -6.87
CA PRO A 392 -12.12 -9.43 -8.24
C PRO A 392 -12.82 -8.23 -8.89
N VAL A 393 -12.04 -7.47 -9.67
CA VAL A 393 -12.58 -6.37 -10.48
C VAL A 393 -13.14 -6.91 -11.79
N VAL A 394 -14.44 -6.73 -12.00
CA VAL A 394 -15.16 -7.16 -13.20
C VAL A 394 -15.03 -6.09 -14.27
N LYS A 395 -14.30 -6.44 -15.33
CA LYS A 395 -13.92 -5.51 -16.39
C LYS A 395 -15.05 -5.20 -17.36
N TYR A 396 -15.95 -6.15 -17.64
CA TYR A 396 -16.98 -6.00 -18.67
C TYR A 396 -18.32 -6.54 -18.21
N SER A 397 -19.41 -5.98 -18.74
CA SER A 397 -20.79 -6.40 -18.41
C SER A 397 -21.03 -7.90 -18.65
N ALA A 398 -20.44 -8.48 -19.71
CA ALA A 398 -20.56 -9.91 -19.99
C ALA A 398 -19.97 -10.80 -18.88
N MET A 399 -18.92 -10.37 -18.18
CA MET A 399 -18.39 -11.09 -17.03
C MET A 399 -19.33 -11.00 -15.83
N LEU A 400 -19.94 -9.83 -15.59
CA LEU A 400 -20.98 -9.70 -14.56
C LEU A 400 -22.18 -10.61 -14.86
N SER A 401 -22.65 -10.65 -16.11
CA SER A 401 -23.75 -11.54 -16.52
C SER A 401 -23.42 -13.02 -16.29
N LYS A 402 -22.18 -13.45 -16.51
CA LYS A 402 -21.75 -14.83 -16.21
C LYS A 402 -21.80 -15.16 -14.72
N ILE A 403 -21.41 -14.22 -13.86
CA ILE A 403 -21.49 -14.39 -12.40
C ILE A 403 -22.94 -14.44 -11.94
N LEU A 404 -23.82 -13.61 -12.52
CA LEU A 404 -25.24 -13.56 -12.14
C LEU A 404 -26.04 -14.82 -12.48
N ILE A 405 -25.59 -15.61 -13.47
CA ILE A 405 -26.25 -16.87 -13.86
C ILE A 405 -25.62 -18.11 -13.22
N ASP A 406 -24.52 -17.95 -12.48
CA ASP A 406 -23.83 -19.06 -11.84
C ASP A 406 -24.71 -19.64 -10.72
N PRO A 407 -25.17 -20.90 -10.83
CA PRO A 407 -26.06 -21.49 -9.84
C PRO A 407 -25.38 -21.77 -8.50
N SER A 408 -24.05 -21.70 -8.40
CA SER A 408 -23.35 -21.83 -7.11
C SER A 408 -23.31 -20.53 -6.31
N ILE A 409 -23.82 -19.42 -6.86
CA ILE A 409 -23.79 -18.09 -6.24
C ILE A 409 -25.22 -17.66 -5.93
N ASP A 410 -25.62 -17.78 -4.68
CA ASP A 410 -26.94 -17.37 -4.22
C ASP A 410 -27.00 -15.87 -3.91
N ILE A 411 -25.87 -15.29 -3.45
CA ILE A 411 -25.76 -13.90 -3.03
C ILE A 411 -24.56 -13.25 -3.74
N LEU A 412 -24.80 -12.12 -4.41
CA LEU A 412 -23.74 -11.30 -5.01
C LEU A 412 -23.83 -9.87 -4.49
N VAL A 413 -22.73 -9.39 -3.92
CA VAL A 413 -22.60 -8.01 -3.40
C VAL A 413 -21.51 -7.28 -4.18
N CYS A 414 -21.88 -6.20 -4.87
CA CYS A 414 -21.00 -5.49 -5.79
C CYS A 414 -20.65 -4.10 -5.25
N PHE A 415 -19.35 -3.84 -5.05
CA PHE A 415 -18.86 -2.48 -4.88
C PHE A 415 -18.83 -1.80 -6.26
N SER A 416 -19.80 -0.93 -6.54
CA SER A 416 -20.09 -0.44 -7.88
C SER A 416 -19.70 1.02 -8.04
N PHE A 417 -18.73 1.30 -8.92
CA PHE A 417 -18.43 2.65 -9.37
C PHE A 417 -19.47 3.09 -10.40
N THR A 418 -20.35 4.01 -9.99
CA THR A 418 -21.56 4.34 -10.75
C THR A 418 -21.38 5.53 -11.69
N SER A 419 -20.35 6.35 -11.47
CA SER A 419 -20.14 7.60 -12.23
C SER A 419 -19.04 7.55 -13.29
N LEU A 420 -18.28 6.45 -13.41
CA LEU A 420 -17.17 6.37 -14.38
C LEU A 420 -17.61 6.42 -15.84
N LYS A 421 -18.82 5.93 -16.14
CA LYS A 421 -19.39 5.89 -17.50
C LYS A 421 -20.10 7.19 -17.91
N TYR A 422 -20.22 8.17 -17.01
CA TYR A 422 -20.90 9.42 -17.34
C TYR A 422 -20.18 10.15 -18.47
N GLU A 423 -20.95 10.90 -19.25
CA GLU A 423 -20.38 11.77 -20.29
C GLU A 423 -19.44 12.80 -19.64
N ASP A 424 -18.20 12.86 -20.16
CA ASP A 424 -17.20 13.81 -19.70
C ASP A 424 -17.52 15.21 -20.26
N PRO A 425 -17.84 16.20 -19.41
CA PRO A 425 -18.27 17.52 -19.89
C PRO A 425 -17.20 18.27 -20.67
N TYR A 426 -15.92 18.03 -20.36
CA TYR A 426 -14.82 18.64 -21.09
C TYR A 426 -14.70 18.02 -22.49
N LEU A 427 -14.81 16.69 -22.61
CA LEU A 427 -14.82 16.04 -23.93
C LEU A 427 -16.03 16.45 -24.78
N SER A 428 -17.20 16.66 -24.17
CA SER A 428 -18.37 17.22 -24.87
C SER A 428 -18.08 18.64 -25.37
N THR A 429 -17.37 19.45 -24.58
CA THR A 429 -16.94 20.82 -24.94
C THR A 429 -15.98 20.80 -26.13
N LEU A 430 -14.96 19.93 -26.10
CA LEU A 430 -14.04 19.71 -27.22
C LEU A 430 -14.78 19.28 -28.48
N THR A 431 -15.69 18.32 -28.36
CA THR A 431 -16.49 17.79 -29.48
C THR A 431 -17.37 18.86 -30.11
N LYS A 432 -18.02 19.71 -29.29
CA LYS A 432 -18.82 20.83 -29.77
C LYS A 432 -17.96 21.86 -30.51
N PHE A 433 -16.78 22.17 -29.97
CA PHE A 433 -15.84 23.09 -30.61
C PHE A 433 -15.42 22.61 -32.01
N LEU A 434 -15.11 21.32 -32.17
CA LEU A 434 -14.71 20.75 -33.46
C LEU A 434 -15.85 20.68 -34.51
N LYS A 435 -17.11 20.87 -34.11
CA LYS A 435 -18.26 20.91 -35.03
C LYS A 435 -18.51 22.29 -35.64
N VAL A 436 -17.90 23.34 -35.10
CA VAL A 436 -18.04 24.70 -35.64
C VAL A 436 -17.19 24.84 -36.90
N PRO A 437 -17.71 25.42 -37.99
CA PRO A 437 -16.93 25.62 -39.22
C PRO A 437 -15.61 26.36 -38.97
N GLU A 438 -14.58 25.94 -39.72
CA GLU A 438 -13.18 26.37 -39.69
C GLU A 438 -12.96 27.79 -39.17
N PHE A 439 -12.31 27.96 -38.01
CA PHE A 439 -11.67 29.21 -37.53
C PHE A 439 -12.45 30.55 -37.73
N GLU A 440 -13.75 30.53 -38.05
CA GLU A 440 -14.46 31.73 -38.56
C GLU A 440 -15.50 32.25 -37.58
N ASN A 441 -15.92 31.48 -36.58
CA ASN A 441 -16.88 31.98 -35.59
C ASN A 441 -16.59 31.42 -34.19
N LEU A 442 -15.88 32.21 -33.38
CA LEU A 442 -15.65 31.95 -31.96
C LEU A 442 -16.97 32.13 -31.18
N VAL A 443 -17.84 31.12 -31.19
CA VAL A 443 -18.87 31.01 -30.15
C VAL A 443 -18.12 30.79 -28.84
N GLN A 444 -18.36 31.63 -27.83
CA GLN A 444 -17.95 31.34 -26.45
C GLN A 444 -18.61 30.03 -26.05
N VAL A 445 -17.87 28.91 -26.11
CA VAL A 445 -18.37 27.65 -25.56
C VAL A 445 -18.31 27.82 -24.05
N THR A 446 -19.47 28.04 -23.44
CA THR A 446 -19.61 28.10 -21.99
C THR A 446 -19.14 26.77 -21.40
N GLU A 447 -18.16 26.85 -20.52
CA GLU A 447 -17.67 25.68 -19.80
C GLU A 447 -18.79 25.13 -18.93
N SER A 448 -19.08 23.84 -19.10
CA SER A 448 -19.92 23.11 -18.17
C SER A 448 -19.15 22.92 -16.87
N THR A 449 -19.43 23.73 -15.86
CA THR A 449 -18.90 23.63 -14.49
C THR A 449 -19.59 22.50 -13.72
N LYS A 450 -19.64 21.29 -14.28
CA LYS A 450 -20.15 20.13 -13.56
C LYS A 450 -19.05 19.64 -12.62
N GLN A 451 -19.28 19.73 -11.32
CA GLN A 451 -18.36 19.27 -10.29
C GLN A 451 -18.07 17.78 -10.46
N LEU A 452 -16.80 17.40 -10.40
CA LEU A 452 -16.38 16.00 -10.49
C LEU A 452 -16.80 15.25 -9.23
N TRP A 453 -17.22 13.99 -9.37
CA TRP A 453 -17.79 13.22 -8.25
C TRP A 453 -16.79 13.04 -7.09
N PHE A 454 -15.49 12.97 -7.38
CA PHE A 454 -14.44 12.86 -6.37
C PHE A 454 -13.96 14.22 -5.80
N GLN A 455 -14.53 15.34 -6.25
CA GLN A 455 -14.28 16.67 -5.69
C GLN A 455 -15.41 17.14 -4.77
N ASP A 456 -16.50 16.38 -4.67
CA ASP A 456 -17.57 16.63 -3.71
C ASP A 456 -17.16 16.03 -2.35
N GLN A 457 -17.00 16.89 -1.34
CA GLN A 457 -16.61 16.49 0.01
C GLN A 457 -17.65 15.57 0.67
N LYS A 458 -18.95 15.86 0.50
CA LYS A 458 -20.03 15.03 1.06
C LYS A 458 -20.04 13.66 0.41
N LEU A 459 -19.83 13.62 -0.91
CA LEU A 459 -19.75 12.35 -1.63
C LEU A 459 -18.51 11.56 -1.23
N SER A 460 -17.38 12.23 -1.03
CA SER A 460 -16.13 11.60 -0.59
C SER A 460 -16.24 10.95 0.79
N GLU A 461 -16.93 11.59 1.74
CA GLU A 461 -17.24 11.03 3.06
C GLU A 461 -18.15 9.80 2.95
N LYS A 462 -19.23 9.89 2.16
CA LYS A 462 -20.12 8.76 1.87
C LYS A 462 -19.35 7.58 1.28
N ILE A 463 -18.44 7.85 0.35
CA ILE A 463 -17.65 6.81 -0.31
C ILE A 463 -16.70 6.11 0.65
N ARG A 464 -16.04 6.88 1.54
CA ARG A 464 -15.16 6.32 2.57
C ARG A 464 -15.92 5.43 3.54
N ASN A 465 -17.09 5.88 4.00
CA ASN A 465 -17.92 5.11 4.93
C ASN A 465 -18.40 3.81 4.26
N ASN A 466 -18.94 3.90 3.05
CA ASN A 466 -19.37 2.73 2.27
C ASN A 466 -18.22 1.75 2.01
N LEU A 467 -17.01 2.23 1.71
CA LEU A 467 -15.83 1.38 1.52
C LEU A 467 -15.46 0.63 2.82
N SER A 468 -15.47 1.31 3.95
CA SER A 468 -15.21 0.70 5.26
C SER A 468 -16.24 -0.38 5.58
N THR A 469 -17.52 -0.06 5.44
CA THR A 469 -18.64 -0.97 5.71
C THR A 469 -18.64 -2.17 4.75
N PHE A 470 -18.41 -1.93 3.47
CA PHE A 470 -18.29 -3.01 2.48
C PHE A 470 -17.09 -3.91 2.80
N ARG A 471 -15.94 -3.34 3.17
CA ARG A 471 -14.72 -4.11 3.46
C ARG A 471 -14.88 -5.00 4.69
N SER A 472 -15.44 -4.48 5.79
CA SER A 472 -15.66 -5.30 7.00
C SER A 472 -16.68 -6.41 6.72
N PHE A 473 -17.75 -6.10 5.99
CA PHE A 473 -18.75 -7.08 5.58
C PHE A 473 -18.17 -8.14 4.62
N PHE A 474 -17.35 -7.74 3.64
CA PHE A 474 -16.61 -8.66 2.76
C PHE A 474 -15.74 -9.63 3.57
N LEU A 475 -14.93 -9.12 4.50
CA LEU A 475 -14.03 -9.95 5.31
C LEU A 475 -14.79 -10.92 6.22
N ALA A 476 -15.97 -10.55 6.71
CA ALA A 476 -16.81 -11.40 7.55
C ALA A 476 -17.49 -12.55 6.79
N ASN A 477 -17.63 -12.45 5.46
CA ASN A 477 -18.38 -13.40 4.63
C ASN A 477 -17.52 -14.06 3.54
N LYS A 478 -16.22 -13.76 3.45
CA LYS A 478 -15.33 -14.22 2.35
C LYS A 478 -15.21 -15.75 2.21
N ASP A 479 -15.45 -16.48 3.31
CA ASP A 479 -15.29 -17.93 3.39
C ASP A 479 -16.60 -18.68 3.07
N ASP A 480 -17.71 -17.97 2.88
CA ASP A 480 -18.99 -18.54 2.46
C ASP A 480 -18.99 -18.76 0.93
N PRO A 481 -19.09 -20.02 0.44
CA PRO A 481 -19.04 -20.30 -0.98
C PRO A 481 -20.27 -19.79 -1.76
N GLU A 482 -21.39 -19.53 -1.09
CA GLU A 482 -22.64 -19.04 -1.71
C GLU A 482 -22.65 -17.52 -1.89
N ILE A 483 -21.76 -16.81 -1.18
CA ILE A 483 -21.64 -15.35 -1.22
C ILE A 483 -20.43 -14.93 -2.05
N ARG A 484 -20.67 -14.13 -3.09
CA ARG A 484 -19.60 -13.56 -3.91
C ARG A 484 -19.54 -12.04 -3.75
N PHE A 485 -18.32 -11.53 -3.64
CA PHE A 485 -18.01 -10.10 -3.62
C PHE A 485 -17.22 -9.71 -4.86
N ILE A 486 -17.58 -8.60 -5.49
CA ILE A 486 -16.89 -8.09 -6.68
C ILE A 486 -16.82 -6.57 -6.68
N VAL A 487 -15.87 -6.03 -7.43
CA VAL A 487 -15.79 -4.60 -7.76
C VAL A 487 -16.19 -4.42 -9.21
N VAL A 488 -17.09 -3.49 -9.51
CA VAL A 488 -17.59 -3.29 -10.89
C VAL A 488 -17.66 -1.82 -11.24
N SER A 489 -17.62 -1.49 -12.54
CA SER A 489 -18.17 -0.23 -13.02
C SER A 489 -19.56 -0.48 -13.63
N ALA A 490 -20.57 0.14 -13.04
CA ALA A 490 -21.96 -0.03 -13.46
C ALA A 490 -22.69 1.30 -13.29
N SER A 491 -23.02 1.95 -14.41
CA SER A 491 -23.62 3.28 -14.40
C SER A 491 -24.95 3.30 -13.65
N ASP A 492 -25.08 4.19 -12.67
CA ASP A 492 -26.33 4.42 -11.94
C ASP A 492 -26.49 5.90 -11.55
N PRO A 493 -27.20 6.70 -12.38
CA PRO A 493 -27.48 8.10 -12.10
C PRO A 493 -28.22 8.37 -10.79
N SER A 494 -28.97 7.39 -10.27
CA SER A 494 -29.71 7.52 -9.01
C SER A 494 -28.79 7.48 -7.79
N ASN A 495 -27.59 6.90 -7.92
CA ASN A 495 -26.62 6.75 -6.85
C ASN A 495 -25.23 7.20 -7.32
N PRO A 496 -24.95 8.51 -7.47
CA PRO A 496 -23.70 9.01 -8.01
C PRO A 496 -22.47 8.65 -7.15
N GLY A 497 -21.30 8.65 -7.77
CA GLY A 497 -20.00 8.26 -7.19
C GLY A 497 -19.83 6.75 -7.13
N MET A 498 -20.32 6.16 -6.04
CA MET A 498 -20.26 4.72 -5.79
C MET A 498 -21.46 4.27 -4.97
N SER A 499 -21.90 3.04 -5.23
CA SER A 499 -22.95 2.36 -4.50
C SER A 499 -22.65 0.88 -4.31
N VAL A 500 -23.26 0.26 -3.31
CA VAL A 500 -23.23 -1.19 -3.15
C VAL A 500 -24.51 -1.77 -3.74
N HIS A 501 -24.36 -2.64 -4.73
CA HIS A 501 -25.49 -3.35 -5.34
C HIS A 501 -25.60 -4.75 -4.73
N PHE A 502 -26.83 -5.18 -4.45
CA PHE A 502 -27.12 -6.49 -3.91
C PHE A 502 -28.01 -7.27 -4.88
N TYR A 503 -27.56 -8.48 -5.22
CA TYR A 503 -28.31 -9.44 -6.02
C TYR A 503 -28.51 -10.72 -5.22
N LYS A 504 -29.70 -11.31 -5.39
CA LYS A 504 -30.07 -12.61 -4.82
C LYS A 504 -30.56 -13.51 -5.94
N LYS A 505 -29.97 -14.70 -6.08
CA LYS A 505 -30.29 -15.69 -7.12
C LYS A 505 -30.33 -15.05 -8.52
N GLY A 506 -29.29 -14.27 -8.83
CA GLY A 506 -29.12 -13.56 -10.10
C GLY A 506 -30.02 -12.33 -10.31
N LYS A 507 -30.93 -11.99 -9.39
CA LYS A 507 -31.84 -10.84 -9.52
C LYS A 507 -31.38 -9.67 -8.65
N MET A 508 -31.42 -8.46 -9.21
CA MET A 508 -31.10 -7.22 -8.47
C MET A 508 -32.19 -6.97 -7.43
N VAL A 509 -31.79 -6.91 -6.16
CA VAL A 509 -32.69 -6.66 -5.02
C VAL A 509 -32.59 -5.21 -4.59
N ASP A 510 -31.36 -4.68 -4.49
CA ASP A 510 -31.12 -3.31 -4.03
C ASP A 510 -29.92 -2.66 -4.77
N ARG A 511 -30.06 -1.39 -5.13
CA ARG A 511 -29.03 -0.56 -5.79
C ARG A 511 -28.28 0.35 -4.82
N ALA A 512 -28.73 0.46 -3.58
CA ALA A 512 -28.11 1.24 -2.52
C ALA A 512 -28.06 0.42 -1.23
N PHE A 513 -27.68 -0.85 -1.37
CA PHE A 513 -27.62 -1.79 -0.26
C PHE A 513 -26.67 -1.27 0.80
N GLU A 514 -27.13 -1.20 2.05
CA GLU A 514 -26.30 -0.86 3.18
C GLU A 514 -25.99 -2.14 3.97
N PRO A 515 -24.73 -2.64 3.92
CA PRO A 515 -24.37 -3.83 4.68
C PRO A 515 -24.42 -3.60 6.18
N VAL A 516 -24.69 -4.66 6.93
CA VAL A 516 -24.62 -4.64 8.40
C VAL A 516 -23.18 -4.45 8.86
N SER A 517 -22.94 -3.43 9.68
CA SER A 517 -21.67 -3.14 10.34
C SER A 517 -21.56 -3.78 11.72
N LYS A 518 -20.35 -3.74 12.29
CA LYS A 518 -20.03 -4.27 13.62
C LYS A 518 -21.02 -3.74 14.68
N PRO A 519 -21.79 -4.62 15.34
CA PRO A 519 -22.69 -4.20 16.41
C PRO A 519 -21.91 -3.91 17.71
N PRO A 520 -22.47 -3.12 18.64
CA PRO A 520 -21.88 -2.87 19.95
C PRO A 520 -21.71 -4.17 20.76
N ALA A 521 -20.80 -4.18 21.74
CA ALA A 521 -20.61 -5.32 22.64
C ALA A 521 -21.92 -5.71 23.37
N PRO A 522 -22.20 -7.01 23.58
CA PRO A 522 -23.42 -7.44 24.25
C PRO A 522 -23.38 -7.03 25.73
N LYS A 523 -24.51 -6.63 26.30
CA LYS A 523 -24.62 -6.50 27.76
C LYS A 523 -25.06 -7.83 28.34
N VAL A 524 -24.47 -8.20 29.47
CA VAL A 524 -24.64 -9.51 30.08
C VAL A 524 -25.27 -9.35 31.45
N ASP A 525 -26.41 -10.01 31.67
CA ASP A 525 -27.03 -10.21 32.98
C ASP A 525 -27.10 -11.71 33.29
N ILE A 526 -26.89 -12.07 34.55
CA ILE A 526 -26.83 -13.46 35.00
C ILE A 526 -27.96 -13.70 36.00
N GLN A 527 -28.83 -14.65 35.67
CA GLN A 527 -29.92 -15.08 36.54
C GLN A 527 -29.86 -16.61 36.67
N ASP A 528 -29.48 -17.09 37.86
CA ASP A 528 -29.26 -18.52 38.15
C ASP A 528 -28.31 -19.19 37.15
N ARG A 529 -28.80 -20.14 36.33
CA ARG A 529 -28.04 -20.87 35.29
C ARG A 529 -28.21 -20.30 33.88
N ASN A 530 -28.86 -19.14 33.77
CA ASN A 530 -29.18 -18.49 32.51
C ASN A 530 -28.40 -17.19 32.39
N MET A 531 -27.87 -16.96 31.19
CA MET A 531 -27.31 -15.68 30.80
C MET A 531 -28.26 -14.97 29.87
N ILE A 532 -28.65 -13.77 30.26
CA ILE A 532 -29.47 -12.90 29.45
C ILE A 532 -28.53 -11.92 28.77
N LEU A 533 -28.43 -12.04 27.45
CA LEU A 533 -27.68 -11.13 26.60
C LEU A 533 -28.63 -10.06 26.08
N SER A 534 -28.31 -8.79 26.33
CA SER A 534 -28.93 -7.67 25.61
C SER A 534 -28.08 -7.32 24.39
N LEU A 535 -28.61 -7.66 23.23
CA LEU A 535 -28.05 -7.47 21.90
C LEU A 535 -28.62 -6.20 21.26
N GLN A 536 -27.84 -5.55 20.41
CA GLN A 536 -28.26 -4.36 19.68
C GLN A 536 -28.15 -4.58 18.18
N LYS A 537 -29.11 -4.04 17.43
CA LYS A 537 -29.06 -4.06 15.96
C LYS A 537 -27.82 -3.33 15.45
N SER A 538 -27.39 -3.70 14.25
CA SER A 538 -26.28 -3.02 13.59
C SER A 538 -26.54 -1.52 13.43
N PRO A 539 -25.52 -0.66 13.58
CA PRO A 539 -25.63 0.77 13.27
C PRO A 539 -25.99 1.07 11.81
N THR A 540 -25.71 0.14 10.89
CA THR A 540 -25.97 0.28 9.45
C THR A 540 -26.71 -0.95 8.94
N GLY A 541 -27.54 -0.78 7.91
CA GLY A 541 -28.24 -1.91 7.30
C GLY A 541 -29.32 -2.56 8.17
N LEU A 542 -30.16 -3.38 7.55
CA LEU A 542 -31.23 -4.07 8.25
C LEU A 542 -30.72 -5.35 8.93
N THR A 543 -30.82 -5.39 10.26
CA THR A 543 -30.59 -6.60 11.04
C THR A 543 -31.86 -7.44 11.09
N VAL A 544 -31.82 -8.63 10.50
CA VAL A 544 -32.93 -9.60 10.43
C VAL A 544 -32.88 -10.57 11.62
N ARG A 545 -31.68 -10.98 12.03
CA ARG A 545 -31.41 -11.83 13.20
C ARG A 545 -30.00 -11.62 13.73
N PHE A 546 -29.64 -12.31 14.80
CA PHE A 546 -28.31 -12.30 15.40
C PHE A 546 -27.66 -13.68 15.32
N ARG A 547 -26.33 -13.68 15.16
CA ARG A 547 -25.49 -14.86 15.33
C ARG A 547 -24.71 -14.67 16.62
N VAL A 548 -25.10 -15.37 17.68
CA VAL A 548 -24.42 -15.35 18.97
C VAL A 548 -23.26 -16.34 18.92
N GLU A 549 -22.07 -15.89 19.28
CA GLU A 549 -20.85 -16.69 19.31
C GLU A 549 -20.32 -16.72 20.74
N TYR A 550 -20.13 -17.90 21.31
CA TYR A 550 -19.60 -18.03 22.67
C TYR A 550 -18.58 -19.15 22.79
N ARG A 551 -17.79 -19.11 23.86
CA ARG A 551 -16.85 -20.19 24.21
C ARG A 551 -16.53 -20.17 25.70
N THR A 552 -16.04 -21.30 26.19
CA THR A 552 -15.59 -21.50 27.58
C THR A 552 -14.08 -21.62 27.64
N THR A 553 -13.45 -20.89 28.54
CA THR A 553 -12.01 -21.01 28.88
C THR A 553 -11.85 -21.34 30.36
N GLN A 554 -10.71 -21.91 30.75
CA GLN A 554 -10.34 -21.92 32.17
C GLN A 554 -9.89 -20.52 32.58
N ALA A 555 -9.98 -20.18 33.87
CA ALA A 555 -9.67 -18.84 34.39
C ALA A 555 -8.22 -18.36 34.12
N THR A 556 -7.35 -19.26 33.67
CA THR A 556 -5.93 -19.04 33.37
C THR A 556 -5.63 -18.81 31.89
N ASP A 557 -6.61 -19.00 31.00
CA ASP A 557 -6.39 -19.02 29.55
C ASP A 557 -6.81 -17.69 28.91
N SER A 558 -6.08 -17.25 27.88
CA SER A 558 -6.37 -16.05 27.11
C SER A 558 -7.35 -16.33 25.97
N GLU A 559 -7.91 -15.27 25.38
CA GLU A 559 -8.75 -15.37 24.18
C GLU A 559 -8.02 -16.03 22.98
N ALA A 560 -6.70 -16.10 22.97
CA ALA A 560 -5.92 -16.70 21.87
C ALA A 560 -5.76 -18.22 21.96
N ASP A 561 -6.13 -18.87 23.08
CA ASP A 561 -5.72 -20.25 23.38
C ASP A 561 -6.69 -21.34 22.88
N VAL A 562 -7.80 -20.98 22.26
CA VAL A 562 -8.79 -21.94 21.70
C VAL A 562 -9.32 -21.47 20.34
N GLU A 563 -9.19 -22.31 19.31
CA GLU A 563 -9.41 -21.95 17.90
C GLU A 563 -10.89 -21.79 17.48
N LYS A 564 -11.87 -22.34 18.21
CA LYS A 564 -13.27 -22.46 17.72
C LYS A 564 -14.31 -21.84 18.66
N TRP A 565 -15.21 -21.05 18.08
CA TRP A 565 -16.39 -20.48 18.74
C TRP A 565 -17.61 -21.38 18.52
N GLU A 566 -18.43 -21.57 19.54
CA GLU A 566 -19.77 -22.15 19.41
C GLU A 566 -20.71 -21.08 18.85
N VAL A 567 -21.55 -21.46 17.90
CA VAL A 567 -22.38 -20.52 17.12
C VAL A 567 -23.85 -20.88 17.27
N ILE A 568 -24.66 -19.91 17.69
CA ILE A 568 -26.12 -20.02 17.76
C ILE A 568 -26.75 -18.92 16.91
N GLU A 569 -27.67 -19.31 16.04
CA GLU A 569 -28.47 -18.39 15.25
C GLU A 569 -29.80 -18.11 15.95
N THR A 570 -30.15 -16.85 16.14
CA THR A 570 -31.46 -16.46 16.68
C THR A 570 -32.53 -16.55 15.58
N SER A 571 -33.79 -16.77 15.98
CA SER A 571 -34.92 -16.80 15.04
C SER A 571 -35.24 -15.43 14.44
N ASP A 572 -34.98 -14.35 15.19
CA ASP A 572 -35.26 -12.98 14.83
C ASP A 572 -34.23 -12.01 15.44
N ALA A 573 -34.41 -10.71 15.21
CA ALA A 573 -33.57 -9.65 15.78
C ALA A 573 -34.11 -9.12 17.13
N GLN A 574 -34.65 -9.98 17.99
CA GLN A 574 -34.99 -9.60 19.37
C GLN A 574 -33.73 -9.25 20.16
N GLU A 575 -33.82 -8.16 20.92
CA GLU A 575 -32.69 -7.59 21.65
C GLU A 575 -32.34 -8.39 22.91
N ASN A 576 -33.18 -9.31 23.36
CA ASN A 576 -32.88 -10.17 24.51
C ASN A 576 -32.74 -11.63 24.06
N PHE A 577 -31.59 -12.24 24.34
CA PHE A 577 -31.33 -13.64 24.06
C PHE A 577 -30.86 -14.35 25.32
N THR A 578 -31.43 -15.52 25.62
CA THR A 578 -31.04 -16.30 26.80
C THR A 578 -30.18 -17.49 26.41
N LEU A 579 -28.92 -17.49 26.88
CA LEU A 579 -28.03 -18.65 26.83
C LEU A 579 -28.22 -19.49 28.09
N THR A 580 -28.77 -20.70 27.93
CA THR A 580 -29.11 -21.61 29.04
C THR A 580 -28.03 -22.68 29.25
N GLY A 581 -27.91 -23.19 30.47
CA GLY A 581 -27.05 -24.36 30.76
C GLY A 581 -25.61 -24.00 31.09
N ILE A 582 -25.40 -22.80 31.63
CA ILE A 582 -24.09 -22.29 32.00
C ILE A 582 -23.59 -23.02 33.26
N MET A 583 -22.39 -23.60 33.17
CA MET A 583 -21.71 -24.25 34.29
C MET A 583 -21.06 -23.22 35.22
N PRO A 584 -21.24 -23.36 36.55
CA PRO A 584 -20.50 -22.56 37.55
C PRO A 584 -18.99 -22.76 37.43
N ALA A 585 -18.21 -21.73 37.78
CA ALA A 585 -16.74 -21.71 37.77
C ALA A 585 -16.03 -21.72 36.40
N ASN A 586 -16.76 -21.79 35.28
CA ASN A 586 -16.18 -21.56 33.94
C ASN A 586 -16.17 -20.06 33.60
N GLN A 587 -15.12 -19.64 32.89
CA GLN A 587 -15.06 -18.33 32.26
C GLN A 587 -15.65 -18.44 30.85
N TYR A 588 -16.50 -17.50 30.48
CA TYR A 588 -17.15 -17.48 29.18
C TYR A 588 -16.84 -16.18 28.46
N TRP A 589 -16.57 -16.32 27.17
CA TRP A 589 -16.44 -15.21 26.25
C TRP A 589 -17.64 -15.24 25.32
N VAL A 590 -18.33 -14.10 25.21
CA VAL A 590 -19.50 -13.97 24.35
C VAL A 590 -19.34 -12.77 23.45
N ARG A 591 -19.63 -12.95 22.17
CA ARG A 591 -19.77 -11.91 21.17
C ARG A 591 -20.92 -12.26 20.24
N TYR A 592 -21.30 -11.35 19.35
CA TYR A 592 -22.35 -11.63 18.38
C TYR A 592 -22.15 -10.84 17.09
N ARG A 593 -22.84 -11.27 16.04
CA ARG A 593 -22.91 -10.59 14.75
C ARG A 593 -24.35 -10.23 14.42
N ALA A 594 -24.54 -9.10 13.77
CA ALA A 594 -25.79 -8.79 13.10
C ALA A 594 -25.86 -9.59 11.79
N VAL A 595 -27.02 -10.17 11.51
CA VAL A 595 -27.26 -10.96 10.29
C VAL A 595 -28.28 -10.22 9.44
N SER A 596 -27.92 -9.97 8.19
CA SER A 596 -28.79 -9.43 7.14
C SER A 596 -29.22 -10.52 6.18
N GLU A 597 -30.08 -10.19 5.22
CA GLU A 597 -30.43 -11.10 4.13
C GLU A 597 -29.23 -11.45 3.22
N ALA A 598 -28.20 -10.59 3.17
CA ALA A 598 -27.03 -10.77 2.32
C ALA A 598 -25.85 -11.47 3.02
N GLY A 599 -25.87 -11.63 4.34
CA GLY A 599 -24.72 -12.13 5.12
C GLY A 599 -24.59 -11.50 6.50
N VAL A 600 -23.46 -11.74 7.17
CA VAL A 600 -23.21 -11.35 8.57
C VAL A 600 -22.24 -10.17 8.71
N SER A 601 -22.37 -9.40 9.78
CA SER A 601 -21.40 -8.34 10.13
C SER A 601 -20.08 -8.90 10.67
N GLU A 602 -19.11 -8.02 10.88
CA GLU A 602 -18.02 -8.27 11.83
C GLU A 602 -18.59 -8.58 13.22
N ALA A 603 -17.90 -9.41 14.01
CA ALA A 603 -18.30 -9.70 15.38
C ALA A 603 -18.15 -8.46 16.26
N SER A 604 -19.07 -8.30 17.21
CA SER A 604 -18.94 -7.35 18.31
C SER A 604 -17.65 -7.61 19.08
N ASP A 605 -17.22 -6.64 19.88
CA ASP A 605 -16.22 -6.92 20.91
C ASP A 605 -16.75 -8.00 21.85
N SER A 606 -15.86 -8.88 22.27
CA SER A 606 -16.20 -9.96 23.20
C SER A 606 -16.27 -9.44 24.62
N VAL A 607 -17.28 -9.91 25.35
CA VAL A 607 -17.42 -9.67 26.78
C VAL A 607 -17.11 -10.95 27.53
N VAL A 608 -16.35 -10.81 28.61
CA VAL A 608 -15.95 -11.92 29.47
C VAL A 608 -16.70 -11.87 30.78
N PHE A 609 -17.14 -13.04 31.26
CA PHE A 609 -17.80 -13.14 32.56
C PHE A 609 -17.47 -14.46 33.24
N ILE A 610 -17.56 -14.42 34.58
CA ILE A 610 -17.37 -15.58 35.46
C ILE A 610 -18.62 -15.66 36.33
N HIS A 611 -19.30 -16.81 36.29
CA HIS A 611 -20.44 -17.05 37.17
C HIS A 611 -19.94 -17.38 38.60
N GLN A 612 -20.00 -16.40 39.52
CA GLN A 612 -19.73 -16.58 40.94
C GLN A 612 -20.92 -17.29 41.61
N GLY A 613 -20.87 -18.61 41.73
CA GLY A 613 -21.93 -19.41 42.35
C GLY A 613 -21.77 -19.54 43.88
N LYS A 614 -22.85 -19.38 44.64
CA LYS A 614 -22.93 -19.86 46.04
C LYS A 614 -22.95 -21.39 46.04
N LEU A 615 -22.03 -22.04 46.77
CA LEU A 615 -22.00 -23.49 46.93
C LEU A 615 -22.74 -23.88 48.22
N HIS A 616 -23.76 -24.74 48.09
CA HIS A 616 -24.54 -25.28 49.21
C HIS A 616 -24.20 -26.75 49.47
N PHE A 617 -24.09 -27.11 50.75
CA PHE A 617 -23.83 -28.47 51.21
C PHE A 617 -24.92 -28.93 52.18
N SER A 618 -25.43 -30.14 52.00
CA SER A 618 -26.38 -30.78 52.94
C SER A 618 -25.64 -31.78 53.82
N VAL A 619 -25.75 -31.64 55.13
CA VAL A 619 -25.12 -32.56 56.09
C VAL A 619 -26.16 -33.60 56.55
N SER A 620 -25.86 -34.91 56.46
CA SER A 620 -26.81 -35.98 56.81
C SER A 620 -27.01 -36.09 58.33
N LYS A 621 -28.27 -36.24 58.79
CA LYS A 621 -28.73 -36.20 60.19
C LYS A 621 -28.24 -37.30 61.16
N ASN A 622 -27.49 -38.31 60.74
CA ASN A 622 -27.10 -39.44 61.60
C ASN A 622 -25.59 -39.53 61.81
N TRP A 623 -25.06 -38.74 62.72
CA TRP A 623 -23.67 -38.87 63.13
C TRP A 623 -23.58 -38.95 64.65
N ASN A 624 -22.85 -39.96 65.11
CA ASN A 624 -22.38 -40.08 66.49
C ASN A 624 -20.91 -39.66 66.45
N TRP A 625 -20.63 -38.45 66.92
CA TRP A 625 -19.43 -37.68 66.56
C TRP A 625 -18.38 -37.68 67.69
N SER A 626 -17.12 -37.99 67.38
CA SER A 626 -16.03 -37.23 67.99
C SER A 626 -15.86 -35.95 67.18
N PHE A 627 -15.75 -34.79 67.84
CA PHE A 627 -15.58 -33.47 67.22
C PHE A 627 -14.45 -33.44 66.16
N TRP A 628 -13.45 -34.32 66.32
CA TRP A 628 -12.30 -34.46 65.41
C TRP A 628 -12.62 -35.10 64.06
N SER A 629 -13.60 -36.01 64.01
CA SER A 629 -13.99 -36.67 62.76
C SER A 629 -14.75 -35.72 61.82
N ILE A 630 -15.50 -34.75 62.37
CA ILE A 630 -16.21 -33.72 61.61
C ILE A 630 -15.22 -32.88 60.82
N ILE A 631 -14.17 -32.46 61.51
CA ILE A 631 -13.26 -31.41 61.06
C ILE A 631 -12.37 -31.95 59.95
N ASN A 632 -11.89 -33.20 60.08
CA ASN A 632 -11.09 -33.83 59.03
C ASN A 632 -11.92 -34.12 57.77
N GLU A 633 -13.18 -34.50 57.91
CA GLU A 633 -14.08 -34.72 56.76
C GLU A 633 -14.40 -33.39 56.05
N LEU A 634 -14.71 -32.33 56.81
CA LEU A 634 -14.90 -30.98 56.27
C LEU A 634 -13.66 -30.48 55.53
N ARG A 635 -12.49 -30.60 56.16
CA ARG A 635 -11.19 -30.26 55.54
C ARG A 635 -10.99 -30.99 54.21
N THR A 636 -11.31 -32.28 54.16
CA THR A 636 -11.17 -33.10 52.95
C THR A 636 -12.13 -32.66 51.84
N GLN A 637 -13.39 -32.37 52.16
CA GLN A 637 -14.38 -31.91 51.17
C GLN A 637 -14.08 -30.50 50.64
N ILE A 638 -13.58 -29.60 51.50
CA ILE A 638 -13.17 -28.25 51.13
C ILE A 638 -11.95 -28.30 50.19
N LEU A 639 -10.91 -29.07 50.55
CA LEU A 639 -9.70 -29.21 49.74
C LEU A 639 -9.95 -29.95 48.42
N GLY A 640 -10.86 -30.92 48.40
CA GLY A 640 -11.24 -31.65 47.19
C GLY A 640 -11.96 -30.80 46.13
N LYS A 641 -12.74 -29.77 46.54
CA LYS A 641 -13.46 -28.89 45.60
C LYS A 641 -12.74 -27.59 45.23
N LEU A 642 -11.79 -27.12 46.05
CA LEU A 642 -10.90 -26.00 45.71
C LEU A 642 -9.78 -26.38 44.70
N CYS A 643 -9.84 -27.60 44.13
CA CYS A 643 -8.94 -28.10 43.08
C CYS A 643 -7.43 -28.04 43.42
N THR A 644 -6.98 -28.79 44.44
CA THR A 644 -5.54 -29.03 44.70
C THR A 644 -5.10 -30.49 44.65
N SER A 645 -5.76 -31.38 43.87
CA SER A 645 -5.15 -32.69 43.54
C SER A 645 -5.77 -33.38 42.32
N TRP A 646 -5.05 -33.42 41.20
CA TRP A 646 -5.34 -34.30 40.05
C TRP A 646 -4.06 -35.05 39.66
N TRP A 647 -3.72 -36.13 40.36
CA TRP A 647 -2.75 -37.14 39.88
C TRP A 647 -3.16 -38.54 40.36
N SER A 648 -3.40 -39.46 39.43
CA SER A 648 -3.55 -40.90 39.71
C SER A 648 -2.38 -41.67 39.10
N LEU A 649 -2.03 -42.80 39.72
CA LEU A 649 -0.81 -43.59 39.49
C LEU A 649 -0.66 -44.16 38.07
N SER A 650 -1.72 -44.20 37.26
CA SER A 650 -1.74 -44.89 35.97
C SER A 650 -1.02 -44.14 34.83
N ASN A 651 -0.78 -42.83 34.97
CA ASN A 651 -0.18 -42.02 33.91
C ASN A 651 1.35 -41.84 34.03
N ILE A 652 1.98 -42.36 35.09
CA ILE A 652 3.39 -42.06 35.43
C ILE A 652 4.37 -43.15 34.94
N GLN A 653 3.93 -44.38 34.69
CA GLN A 653 4.83 -45.47 34.32
C GLN A 653 5.38 -45.40 32.88
N THR A 654 4.82 -44.58 31.99
CA THR A 654 5.18 -44.58 30.57
C THR A 654 6.32 -43.61 30.20
N GLU A 655 6.76 -42.70 31.09
CA GLU A 655 7.77 -41.67 30.77
C GLU A 655 9.12 -41.80 31.50
N MET A 656 9.39 -42.95 32.15
CA MET A 656 10.63 -43.17 32.94
C MET A 656 11.88 -43.61 32.13
N SER A 657 11.90 -43.44 30.81
CA SER A 657 13.13 -43.69 30.02
C SER A 657 13.52 -42.47 29.19
N ILE A 658 14.77 -42.02 29.38
CA ILE A 658 15.60 -41.08 28.59
C ILE A 658 15.98 -39.82 29.40
N LEU A 659 16.99 -39.99 30.25
CA LEU A 659 17.73 -38.94 30.95
C LEU A 659 19.07 -38.70 30.23
N SER A 660 19.13 -37.67 29.39
CA SER A 660 20.33 -36.86 29.08
C SER A 660 19.94 -35.80 28.05
N ILE A 661 20.18 -34.52 28.35
CA ILE A 661 19.98 -33.26 27.56
C ILE A 661 18.92 -32.33 28.19
N ASN A 662 19.29 -31.05 28.36
CA ASN A 662 18.55 -30.00 29.09
C ASN A 662 17.14 -29.76 28.52
N PRO A 663 16.08 -30.12 29.25
CA PRO A 663 14.70 -30.02 28.78
C PRO A 663 14.03 -28.72 29.23
N VAL A 664 13.18 -28.15 28.38
CA VAL A 664 12.25 -27.08 28.75
C VAL A 664 10.94 -27.74 29.16
N TYR A 665 10.48 -27.44 30.37
CA TYR A 665 9.22 -27.95 30.89
C TYR A 665 8.22 -26.80 31.01
N LEU A 666 6.99 -27.04 30.57
CA LEU A 666 5.85 -26.16 30.80
C LEU A 666 4.77 -27.01 31.46
N ASN A 667 4.25 -26.57 32.62
CA ASN A 667 3.25 -27.32 33.40
C ASN A 667 3.66 -28.78 33.64
N SER A 668 4.94 -28.99 34.02
CA SER A 668 5.54 -30.30 34.27
C SER A 668 5.60 -31.25 33.06
N ARG A 669 5.23 -30.80 31.87
CA ARG A 669 5.34 -31.55 30.60
C ARG A 669 6.56 -31.07 29.81
N ARG A 670 7.35 -32.01 29.27
CA ARG A 670 8.54 -31.67 28.49
C ARG A 670 8.13 -31.10 27.13
N LEU A 671 8.37 -29.80 26.93
CA LEU A 671 7.95 -29.07 25.72
C LEU A 671 8.95 -29.28 24.57
N CYS A 672 10.24 -29.08 24.82
CA CYS A 672 11.27 -29.23 23.81
C CYS A 672 12.68 -29.38 24.42
N PHE A 673 13.64 -29.72 23.55
CA PHE A 673 15.06 -29.69 23.86
C PHE A 673 15.72 -28.46 23.24
N PHE A 674 16.51 -27.73 24.02
CA PHE A 674 17.33 -26.64 23.49
C PHE A 674 18.81 -27.02 23.55
N LYS A 675 19.44 -27.19 22.38
CA LYS A 675 20.88 -27.43 22.29
C LYS A 675 21.61 -26.09 22.44
N HIS A 676 22.40 -25.95 23.50
CA HIS A 676 23.18 -24.75 23.76
C HIS A 676 24.11 -24.43 22.58
N ARG A 677 23.85 -23.33 21.87
CA ARG A 677 24.75 -22.78 20.84
C ARG A 677 25.84 -21.89 21.45
N ILE A 678 25.64 -21.45 22.70
CA ILE A 678 26.56 -20.67 23.52
C ILE A 678 26.53 -21.30 24.93
N PRO A 679 27.65 -21.40 25.66
CA PRO A 679 27.67 -21.95 27.02
C PRO A 679 26.69 -21.22 27.95
N ILE A 680 25.89 -21.96 28.73
CA ILE A 680 24.90 -21.36 29.64
C ILE A 680 25.53 -20.44 30.70
N THR A 681 26.81 -20.65 31.01
CA THR A 681 27.62 -19.78 31.89
C THR A 681 27.84 -18.37 31.33
N LYS A 682 27.55 -18.12 30.05
CA LYS A 682 27.60 -16.79 29.43
C LYS A 682 26.24 -16.06 29.43
N VAL A 683 25.15 -16.72 29.83
CA VAL A 683 23.83 -16.09 29.94
C VAL A 683 23.77 -15.28 31.24
N LYS A 684 23.61 -13.96 31.12
CA LYS A 684 23.63 -13.03 32.27
C LYS A 684 22.30 -12.33 32.56
N ALA A 685 21.32 -12.46 31.68
CA ALA A 685 20.01 -11.82 31.81
C ALA A 685 18.92 -12.69 31.20
N LEU A 686 17.71 -12.63 31.77
CA LEU A 686 16.50 -13.24 31.24
C LEU A 686 15.56 -12.09 30.84
N TYR A 687 15.19 -12.05 29.56
CA TYR A 687 14.29 -11.03 29.03
C TYR A 687 12.97 -11.69 28.63
N ILE A 688 11.88 -11.26 29.26
CA ILE A 688 10.52 -11.77 29.04
C ILE A 688 9.71 -10.61 28.45
N HIS A 689 9.10 -10.81 27.28
CA HIS A 689 8.31 -9.80 26.58
C HIS A 689 7.01 -10.42 26.06
N GLY A 690 5.96 -9.59 25.92
CA GLY A 690 4.61 -10.02 25.57
C GLY A 690 3.62 -9.74 26.69
N ASP A 691 2.34 -10.04 26.45
CA ASP A 691 1.23 -9.76 27.37
C ASP A 691 1.14 -10.82 28.47
N VAL A 692 2.09 -10.78 29.41
CA VAL A 692 2.17 -11.74 30.52
C VAL A 692 2.21 -11.02 31.87
N ILE A 693 1.42 -11.51 32.84
CA ILE A 693 1.51 -11.12 34.25
C ILE A 693 2.29 -12.21 34.98
N LEU A 694 3.42 -11.84 35.60
CA LEU A 694 4.33 -12.79 36.23
C LEU A 694 4.02 -12.92 37.72
N ASN A 695 3.55 -14.10 38.15
CA ASN A 695 3.23 -14.36 39.56
C ASN A 695 4.48 -14.72 40.39
N SER A 696 5.49 -15.36 39.80
CA SER A 696 6.81 -15.54 40.42
C SER A 696 7.89 -15.86 39.38
N VAL A 697 9.12 -15.40 39.63
CA VAL A 697 10.31 -15.74 38.84
C VAL A 697 11.47 -15.92 39.80
N GLY A 698 12.28 -16.96 39.60
CA GLY A 698 13.54 -17.11 40.33
C GLY A 698 14.38 -18.29 39.88
N VAL A 699 15.56 -18.43 40.50
CA VAL A 699 16.56 -19.42 40.12
C VAL A 699 16.64 -20.50 41.20
N VAL A 700 16.47 -21.76 40.79
CA VAL A 700 16.62 -22.93 41.67
C VAL A 700 18.03 -23.50 41.51
N GLU A 701 18.87 -23.32 42.53
CA GLU A 701 20.20 -23.94 42.55
C GLU A 701 20.07 -25.45 42.80
N LYS A 702 20.84 -26.27 42.06
CA LYS A 702 20.85 -27.74 42.20
C LYS A 702 19.46 -28.40 41.99
N TRP A 703 18.83 -28.09 40.86
CA TRP A 703 17.47 -28.55 40.50
C TRP A 703 17.21 -30.06 40.71
N LYS A 704 18.18 -30.95 40.44
CA LYS A 704 18.00 -32.41 40.61
C LYS A 704 17.68 -32.83 42.05
N THR A 705 18.01 -31.98 43.03
CA THR A 705 17.82 -32.25 44.46
C THR A 705 16.77 -31.34 45.11
N SER A 706 16.19 -30.38 44.37
CA SER A 706 15.11 -29.51 44.86
C SER A 706 13.76 -30.23 44.86
N SER A 707 12.75 -29.67 45.54
CA SER A 707 11.38 -30.21 45.52
C SER A 707 10.84 -30.32 44.08
N PHE A 708 11.18 -29.35 43.23
CA PHE A 708 10.87 -29.34 41.80
C PHE A 708 11.46 -30.55 41.04
N GLY A 709 12.71 -30.94 41.32
CA GLY A 709 13.34 -32.11 40.69
C GLY A 709 12.98 -33.45 41.33
N LYS A 710 12.73 -33.47 42.66
CA LYS A 710 12.30 -34.66 43.40
C LYS A 710 10.87 -35.06 43.06
N GLY A 711 9.97 -34.10 42.90
CA GLY A 711 8.57 -34.33 42.50
C GLY A 711 8.42 -35.03 41.14
N GLN A 712 9.41 -34.91 40.25
CA GLN A 712 9.44 -35.66 38.98
C GLN A 712 10.14 -37.02 39.03
N CYS A 713 10.90 -37.35 40.10
CA CYS A 713 11.75 -38.55 40.12
C CYS A 713 11.37 -39.62 41.17
N SER A 714 10.59 -39.34 42.22
CA SER A 714 10.49 -40.26 43.36
C SER A 714 9.16 -40.97 43.64
N GLY A 715 8.11 -40.84 42.82
CA GLY A 715 6.95 -41.76 42.92
C GLY A 715 6.33 -41.94 44.32
N ILE A 716 6.33 -40.91 45.18
CA ILE A 716 5.68 -40.95 46.51
C ILE A 716 4.28 -40.35 46.38
N SER A 717 3.26 -41.14 46.73
CA SER A 717 1.86 -40.75 46.82
C SER A 717 1.40 -40.73 48.28
N HIS A 718 1.12 -39.52 48.82
CA HIS A 718 0.00 -39.24 49.73
C HIS A 718 0.03 -37.75 50.17
N TRP A 719 -0.98 -36.97 49.78
CA TRP A 719 -1.47 -35.75 50.46
C TRP A 719 -0.59 -34.49 50.66
N GLU A 720 0.54 -34.28 49.99
CA GLU A 720 1.33 -33.04 50.19
C GLU A 720 0.92 -31.87 49.27
N LEU A 721 0.80 -30.67 49.85
CA LEU A 721 0.58 -29.39 49.17
C LEU A 721 1.78 -29.03 48.26
N SER A 722 1.56 -28.22 47.22
CA SER A 722 2.64 -27.80 46.32
C SER A 722 3.58 -26.81 47.01
N ASN A 723 4.76 -27.27 47.41
CA ASN A 723 5.78 -26.44 48.07
C ASN A 723 6.65 -25.65 47.06
N ILE A 724 6.26 -25.52 45.78
CA ILE A 724 7.13 -24.97 44.72
C ILE A 724 7.70 -23.57 45.05
N GLN A 725 6.96 -22.75 45.79
CA GLN A 725 7.41 -21.41 46.20
C GLN A 725 8.47 -21.42 47.33
N SER A 726 8.68 -22.54 48.03
CA SER A 726 9.68 -22.67 49.10
C SER A 726 11.12 -22.60 48.59
N ASP A 727 11.37 -23.13 47.39
CA ASP A 727 12.71 -23.34 46.84
C ASP A 727 13.22 -22.17 45.99
N VAL A 728 12.38 -21.16 45.80
CA VAL A 728 12.68 -19.99 44.98
C VAL A 728 13.43 -18.96 45.82
N LYS A 729 14.72 -18.75 45.53
CA LYS A 729 15.46 -17.61 46.09
C LYS A 729 14.98 -16.31 45.42
N TYR A 730 14.45 -15.38 46.23
CA TYR A 730 13.97 -14.03 45.85
C TYR A 730 12.70 -13.99 44.98
N PRO A 731 11.54 -14.48 45.47
CA PRO A 731 10.26 -14.37 44.74
C PRO A 731 9.81 -12.90 44.64
N LEU A 732 9.33 -12.49 43.46
CA LEU A 732 9.01 -11.09 43.12
C LEU A 732 7.57 -10.63 43.44
N CYS A 733 6.73 -11.45 44.08
CA CYS A 733 5.40 -11.05 44.57
C CYS A 733 5.23 -11.35 46.06
N LYS A 734 5.06 -10.31 46.89
CA LYS A 734 4.50 -10.37 48.26
C LYS A 734 3.20 -9.56 48.24
N PRO A 735 2.01 -10.11 48.56
CA PRO A 735 0.86 -9.24 48.84
C PRO A 735 1.24 -8.24 49.94
N ASN A 736 0.71 -7.01 49.89
CA ASN A 736 1.06 -5.92 50.81
C ASN A 736 1.02 -6.41 52.28
N GLN A 737 2.18 -6.70 52.85
CA GLN A 737 2.34 -7.05 54.25
C GLN A 737 2.58 -5.76 55.03
N PRO A 738 1.83 -5.50 56.12
CA PRO A 738 0.78 -6.33 56.72
C PRO A 738 -0.55 -6.36 55.94
N TYR A 739 -1.21 -7.52 55.91
CA TYR A 739 -2.53 -7.73 55.32
C TYR A 739 -3.64 -7.44 56.33
N PHE A 740 -4.69 -6.74 55.91
CA PHE A 740 -5.89 -6.46 56.70
C PHE A 740 -7.15 -6.84 55.90
N TYR A 741 -7.99 -7.69 56.46
CA TYR A 741 -9.28 -8.06 55.87
C TYR A 741 -10.44 -7.63 56.77
N PRO A 742 -11.35 -6.77 56.31
CA PRO A 742 -12.51 -6.33 57.09
C PRO A 742 -13.59 -7.42 57.15
N ILE A 743 -14.18 -7.61 58.34
CA ILE A 743 -15.34 -8.47 58.62
C ILE A 743 -16.50 -7.54 58.98
N ALA A 744 -17.33 -7.21 58.00
CA ALA A 744 -18.33 -6.13 58.10
C ALA A 744 -19.40 -6.35 59.19
N GLU A 745 -19.74 -7.59 59.54
CA GLU A 745 -20.78 -7.94 60.53
C GLU A 745 -20.24 -8.54 61.84
N GLY A 746 -18.91 -8.55 62.03
CA GLY A 746 -18.28 -9.26 63.12
C GLY A 746 -18.31 -10.80 62.97
N LEU A 747 -17.60 -11.51 63.85
CA LEU A 747 -17.71 -12.97 63.94
C LEU A 747 -18.93 -13.37 64.79
N LYS A 748 -19.54 -14.52 64.50
CA LYS A 748 -20.69 -15.07 65.24
C LYS A 748 -20.43 -16.54 65.61
N PRO A 749 -20.95 -17.04 66.75
CA PRO A 749 -20.89 -18.46 67.07
C PRO A 749 -21.43 -19.32 65.92
N GLY A 750 -20.74 -20.42 65.63
CA GLY A 750 -21.01 -21.24 64.45
C GLY A 750 -20.26 -20.78 63.19
N MET A 751 -19.46 -19.72 63.24
CA MET A 751 -18.54 -19.41 62.14
C MET A 751 -17.23 -20.20 62.24
N ALA A 752 -16.53 -20.33 61.12
CA ALA A 752 -15.16 -20.83 61.10
C ALA A 752 -14.31 -19.99 60.15
N LEU A 753 -13.02 -19.87 60.43
CA LEU A 753 -12.03 -19.22 59.57
C LEU A 753 -11.06 -20.27 59.06
N PHE A 754 -10.73 -20.23 57.78
CA PHE A 754 -9.68 -21.05 57.19
C PHE A 754 -8.62 -20.19 56.55
N PHE A 755 -7.38 -20.58 56.80
CA PHE A 755 -6.19 -19.96 56.26
C PHE A 755 -5.31 -21.04 55.67
N GLN A 756 -4.79 -20.82 54.47
CA GLN A 756 -3.81 -21.70 53.85
C GLN A 756 -2.62 -20.87 53.38
N GLY A 757 -1.41 -21.35 53.65
CA GLY A 757 -0.19 -20.63 53.31
C GLY A 757 1.05 -21.50 53.25
N VAL A 758 2.19 -20.86 52.96
CA VAL A 758 3.52 -21.47 52.91
C VAL A 758 4.49 -20.60 53.69
N VAL A 759 5.31 -21.23 54.53
CA VAL A 759 6.42 -20.55 55.21
C VAL A 759 7.63 -20.53 54.27
N PRO A 760 8.14 -19.35 53.85
CA PRO A 760 9.32 -19.28 53.01
C PRO A 760 10.59 -19.79 53.71
N VAL A 761 11.54 -20.34 52.95
CA VAL A 761 12.89 -20.68 53.47
C VAL A 761 13.60 -19.41 53.96
N GLY A 762 14.18 -19.46 55.16
CA GLY A 762 14.80 -18.32 55.85
C GLY A 762 13.81 -17.38 56.54
N SER A 763 12.54 -17.79 56.72
CA SER A 763 11.57 -17.04 57.53
C SER A 763 11.97 -16.99 59.00
N LYS A 764 11.69 -15.88 59.68
CA LYS A 764 11.85 -15.75 61.14
C LYS A 764 10.54 -15.93 61.90
N GLY A 765 9.46 -16.28 61.19
CA GLY A 765 8.12 -16.37 61.74
C GLY A 765 7.10 -15.39 61.12
N PHE A 766 5.85 -15.55 61.53
CA PHE A 766 4.71 -14.75 61.08
C PHE A 766 3.63 -14.65 62.16
N GLU A 767 2.70 -13.72 61.98
CA GLU A 767 1.60 -13.46 62.91
C GLU A 767 0.26 -13.53 62.20
N LEU A 768 -0.73 -14.12 62.87
CA LEU A 768 -2.13 -14.15 62.46
C LEU A 768 -2.99 -13.67 63.63
N ASN A 769 -3.71 -12.58 63.39
CA ASN A 769 -4.39 -11.81 64.44
C ASN A 769 -5.85 -11.57 64.08
N LEU A 770 -6.73 -11.63 65.09
CA LEU A 770 -8.11 -11.14 65.00
C LEU A 770 -8.23 -9.86 65.83
N LYS A 771 -8.70 -8.76 65.22
CA LYS A 771 -8.67 -7.41 65.80
C LYS A 771 -10.06 -6.77 65.83
N VAL A 772 -10.22 -5.80 66.73
CA VAL A 772 -11.42 -4.94 66.82
C VAL A 772 -11.47 -3.82 65.78
N GLY A 773 -10.39 -3.62 65.03
CA GLY A 773 -10.30 -2.59 63.99
C GLY A 773 -9.01 -2.68 63.16
N PRO A 774 -8.91 -1.92 62.06
CA PRO A 774 -7.83 -2.02 61.08
C PRO A 774 -6.54 -1.28 61.48
N ASN A 775 -6.53 -0.46 62.52
CA ASN A 775 -5.35 0.32 62.90
C ASN A 775 -4.34 -0.54 63.67
N GLU A 776 -3.05 -0.23 63.58
CA GLU A 776 -2.00 -0.98 64.30
C GLU A 776 -2.22 -1.00 65.82
N ARG A 777 -2.70 0.11 66.39
CA ARG A 777 -2.96 0.26 67.83
C ARG A 777 -4.24 -0.43 68.31
N ASP A 778 -5.07 -0.92 67.40
CA ASP A 778 -6.32 -1.60 67.76
C ASP A 778 -6.02 -2.92 68.46
N LYS A 779 -6.86 -3.24 69.46
CA LYS A 779 -6.66 -4.39 70.35
C LYS A 779 -6.77 -5.70 69.55
N ASN A 780 -5.78 -6.58 69.68
CA ASN A 780 -5.88 -7.96 69.23
C ASN A 780 -6.80 -8.72 70.19
N ILE A 781 -7.88 -9.29 69.67
CA ILE A 781 -8.73 -10.25 70.38
C ILE A 781 -7.98 -11.59 70.47
N ILE A 782 -7.45 -12.05 69.34
CA ILE A 782 -6.55 -13.20 69.25
C ILE A 782 -5.23 -12.76 68.63
N HIS A 783 -4.13 -13.12 69.27
CA HIS A 783 -2.78 -12.98 68.72
C HIS A 783 -2.11 -14.36 68.67
N MET A 784 -1.88 -14.87 67.46
CA MET A 784 -1.06 -16.05 67.21
C MET A 784 0.22 -15.62 66.50
N LYS A 785 1.38 -15.93 67.08
CA LYS A 785 2.68 -15.65 66.48
C LYS A 785 3.52 -16.92 66.40
N SER A 786 3.87 -17.32 65.19
CA SER A 786 4.81 -18.41 64.95
C SER A 786 6.23 -17.87 64.92
N TYR A 787 7.13 -18.53 65.67
CA TYR A 787 8.59 -18.41 65.58
C TYR A 787 9.20 -19.65 64.91
N LEU A 788 8.38 -20.44 64.21
CA LEU A 788 8.68 -21.74 63.60
C LEU A 788 8.87 -22.86 64.62
N SER A 789 9.86 -22.77 65.50
CA SER A 789 10.09 -23.76 66.56
C SER A 789 9.03 -23.72 67.67
N ASP A 790 8.45 -22.54 67.88
CA ASP A 790 7.50 -22.26 68.95
C ASP A 790 6.38 -21.38 68.43
N VAL A 791 5.16 -21.56 68.95
CA VAL A 791 4.02 -20.68 68.68
C VAL A 791 3.59 -20.01 69.97
N ALA A 792 3.53 -18.69 69.93
CA ALA A 792 3.07 -17.86 71.03
C ALA A 792 1.61 -17.46 70.83
N PHE A 793 0.81 -17.64 71.88
CA PHE A 793 -0.60 -17.26 71.91
C PHE A 793 -0.85 -16.20 72.98
N ARG A 794 -1.71 -15.23 72.65
CA ARG A 794 -2.19 -14.23 73.61
C ARG A 794 -3.64 -13.85 73.34
N ASN A 795 -4.44 -13.88 74.40
CA ASN A 795 -5.81 -13.39 74.43
C ASN A 795 -5.89 -11.98 75.03
N ALA A 796 -6.97 -11.26 74.79
CA ALA A 796 -7.11 -9.81 75.02
C ALA A 796 -7.30 -9.36 76.50
N GLY A 797 -6.99 -10.22 77.47
CA GLY A 797 -6.98 -9.94 78.92
C GLY A 797 -5.59 -10.16 79.53
N TRP A 798 -5.37 -9.78 80.79
CA TRP A 798 -4.09 -9.83 81.53
C TRP A 798 -3.54 -11.26 81.80
N GLU A 799 -3.59 -12.16 80.80
CA GLU A 799 -2.98 -13.48 80.84
C GLU A 799 -1.55 -13.45 80.30
N LYS A 800 -0.70 -14.27 80.92
CA LYS A 800 0.70 -14.47 80.54
C LYS A 800 0.72 -15.10 79.15
N GLN A 801 1.57 -14.59 78.26
CA GLN A 801 1.79 -15.20 76.93
C GLN A 801 2.13 -16.68 77.09
N GLU A 802 1.33 -17.54 76.46
CA GLU A 802 1.55 -18.98 76.45
C GLU A 802 2.43 -19.37 75.25
N TRP A 803 3.30 -20.35 75.46
CA TRP A 803 4.26 -20.83 74.48
C TRP A 803 4.08 -22.33 74.30
N ILE A 804 3.77 -22.73 73.08
CA ILE A 804 3.75 -24.13 72.69
C ILE A 804 5.02 -24.41 71.88
N ARG A 805 5.87 -25.29 72.42
CA ARG A 805 7.08 -25.78 71.73
C ARG A 805 6.70 -26.91 70.79
N ASP A 806 6.18 -26.56 69.62
CA ASP A 806 5.79 -27.52 68.59
C ASP A 806 6.12 -26.92 67.20
N PRO A 807 7.00 -27.56 66.40
CA PRO A 807 7.41 -27.06 65.08
C PRO A 807 6.33 -27.31 64.02
N ILE A 808 5.08 -26.98 64.31
CA ILE A 808 3.93 -27.22 63.43
C ILE A 808 3.96 -26.35 62.16
N PHE A 809 4.74 -25.27 62.20
CA PHE A 809 5.09 -24.44 61.05
C PHE A 809 6.59 -24.56 60.80
N ALA A 810 6.99 -25.16 59.68
CA ALA A 810 8.39 -25.36 59.34
C ALA A 810 8.78 -24.53 58.10
N GLU A 811 10.03 -24.09 58.03
CA GLU A 811 10.55 -23.41 56.83
C GLU A 811 10.39 -24.28 55.59
N GLY A 812 9.83 -23.69 54.54
CA GLY A 812 9.60 -24.34 53.26
C GLY A 812 8.36 -25.23 53.21
N GLU A 813 7.63 -25.39 54.32
CA GLU A 813 6.43 -26.21 54.39
C GLU A 813 5.15 -25.39 54.24
N ALA A 814 4.16 -26.01 53.60
CA ALA A 814 2.81 -25.50 53.53
C ALA A 814 2.04 -25.81 54.82
N PHE A 815 1.05 -24.98 55.14
CA PHE A 815 0.18 -25.17 56.28
C PHE A 815 -1.26 -24.77 55.98
N ASP A 816 -2.17 -25.31 56.78
CA ASP A 816 -3.53 -24.82 56.90
C ASP A 816 -3.94 -24.62 58.35
N VAL A 817 -4.66 -23.53 58.63
CA VAL A 817 -5.18 -23.17 59.96
C VAL A 817 -6.70 -23.04 59.87
N PHE A 818 -7.40 -23.74 60.75
CA PHE A 818 -8.81 -23.53 61.04
C PHE A 818 -8.96 -22.84 62.39
N ILE A 819 -9.77 -21.79 62.46
CA ILE A 819 -10.21 -21.17 63.72
C ILE A 819 -11.73 -21.29 63.79
N LEU A 820 -12.23 -22.19 64.63
CA LEU A 820 -13.66 -22.39 64.84
C LEU A 820 -14.18 -21.44 65.92
N VAL A 821 -15.27 -20.77 65.64
CA VAL A 821 -15.92 -19.81 66.54
C VAL A 821 -17.02 -20.53 67.31
N GLY A 822 -16.71 -20.94 68.54
CA GLY A 822 -17.64 -21.61 69.45
C GLY A 822 -18.55 -20.62 70.19
N GLN A 823 -19.42 -21.14 71.06
CA GLN A 823 -20.30 -20.31 71.90
C GLN A 823 -19.59 -19.67 73.10
N ILE A 824 -18.40 -20.16 73.47
CA ILE A 824 -17.67 -19.75 74.69
C ILE A 824 -16.17 -19.54 74.43
N GLY A 825 -15.73 -19.55 73.16
CA GLY A 825 -14.31 -19.47 72.81
C GLY A 825 -14.00 -19.81 71.35
N TYR A 826 -12.71 -19.84 71.00
CA TYR A 826 -12.18 -20.17 69.68
C TYR A 826 -11.31 -21.42 69.72
N TYR A 827 -11.49 -22.33 68.76
CA TYR A 827 -10.66 -23.54 68.62
C TYR A 827 -9.74 -23.40 67.42
N VAL A 828 -8.42 -23.42 67.66
CA VAL A 828 -7.39 -23.36 66.63
C VAL A 828 -6.91 -24.77 66.30
N ILE A 829 -6.97 -25.10 65.02
CA ILE A 829 -6.53 -26.37 64.44
C ILE A 829 -5.53 -26.03 63.35
N VAL A 830 -4.36 -26.67 63.38
CA VAL A 830 -3.31 -26.45 62.39
C VAL A 830 -2.98 -27.80 61.76
N ASN A 831 -2.95 -27.86 60.43
CA ASN A 831 -2.65 -29.06 59.65
C ASN A 831 -3.57 -30.26 60.01
N GLY A 832 -4.83 -29.98 60.35
CA GLY A 832 -5.82 -30.96 60.79
C GLY A 832 -5.65 -31.49 62.21
N ARG A 833 -4.72 -30.93 63.00
CA ARG A 833 -4.50 -31.28 64.41
C ARG A 833 -4.99 -30.17 65.32
N TYR A 834 -5.68 -30.52 66.40
CA TYR A 834 -5.98 -29.57 67.47
C TYR A 834 -4.70 -28.93 67.96
N PHE A 835 -4.71 -27.62 68.11
CA PHE A 835 -3.51 -26.89 68.47
C PHE A 835 -3.69 -26.02 69.70
N TYR A 836 -4.78 -25.25 69.80
CA TYR A 836 -5.01 -24.38 70.96
C TYR A 836 -6.48 -23.96 71.11
N GLU A 837 -6.92 -23.59 72.31
CA GLU A 837 -8.26 -23.05 72.60
C GLU A 837 -8.13 -21.69 73.31
N PHE A 838 -8.88 -20.70 72.80
CA PHE A 838 -9.02 -19.39 73.43
C PHE A 838 -10.38 -19.27 74.09
N ASN A 839 -10.42 -19.07 75.41
CA ASN A 839 -11.67 -18.75 76.11
C ASN A 839 -12.15 -17.33 75.74
N GLU A 840 -13.45 -17.10 75.63
CA GLU A 840 -14.00 -15.79 75.30
C GLU A 840 -13.85 -14.80 76.48
N TYR A 841 -13.05 -13.75 76.30
CA TYR A 841 -12.90 -12.63 77.27
C TYR A 841 -13.43 -11.29 76.74
N ILE A 842 -13.53 -11.15 75.42
CA ILE A 842 -14.13 -10.02 74.69
C ILE A 842 -15.15 -10.62 73.75
N PRO A 843 -16.34 -10.00 73.56
CA PRO A 843 -17.38 -10.52 72.69
C PRO A 843 -16.84 -10.89 71.31
N ILE A 844 -17.14 -12.11 70.85
CA ILE A 844 -16.77 -12.61 69.51
C ILE A 844 -17.23 -11.65 68.40
N SER A 845 -18.36 -10.97 68.60
CA SER A 845 -18.92 -9.95 67.69
C SER A 845 -18.01 -8.75 67.46
N ASP A 846 -17.06 -8.48 68.35
CA ASP A 846 -16.21 -7.29 68.26
C ASP A 846 -15.03 -7.50 67.30
N VAL A 847 -14.79 -8.72 66.80
CA VAL A 847 -13.78 -8.98 65.76
C VAL A 847 -14.23 -8.41 64.43
N SER A 848 -13.64 -7.30 64.01
CA SER A 848 -13.96 -6.63 62.74
C SER A 848 -12.87 -6.72 61.69
N VAL A 849 -11.65 -7.20 62.04
CA VAL A 849 -10.53 -7.29 61.11
C VAL A 849 -9.65 -8.52 61.36
N ILE A 850 -9.23 -9.18 60.28
CA ILE A 850 -8.15 -10.17 60.29
C ILE A 850 -6.86 -9.49 59.86
N HIS A 851 -5.79 -9.68 60.62
CA HIS A 851 -4.49 -9.08 60.36
C HIS A 851 -3.38 -10.15 60.27
N ILE A 852 -2.71 -10.24 59.13
CA ILE A 852 -1.61 -11.18 58.88
C ILE A 852 -0.33 -10.41 58.58
N SER A 853 0.75 -10.70 59.28
CA SER A 853 2.03 -9.99 59.14
C SER A 853 3.23 -10.92 59.36
N GLY A 854 4.44 -10.43 59.08
CA GLY A 854 5.66 -11.26 59.11
C GLY A 854 5.89 -12.02 57.81
N ASN A 855 6.86 -12.95 57.77
CA ASN A 855 7.33 -13.54 56.51
C ASN A 855 6.59 -14.86 56.21
N VAL A 856 5.40 -14.74 55.61
CA VAL A 856 4.53 -15.86 55.20
C VAL A 856 3.86 -15.59 53.85
N PHE A 857 3.68 -16.63 53.02
CA PHE A 857 2.85 -16.55 51.83
C PHE A 857 1.46 -17.10 52.13
N MET A 858 0.41 -16.35 51.81
CA MET A 858 -0.98 -16.77 51.97
C MET A 858 -1.56 -17.14 50.61
N ASN A 859 -2.08 -18.36 50.49
CA ASN A 859 -2.66 -18.90 49.26
C ASN A 859 -4.19 -18.78 49.25
N THR A 860 -4.84 -19.03 50.39
CA THR A 860 -6.31 -19.04 50.50
C THR A 860 -6.76 -18.53 51.86
N PHE A 861 -7.88 -17.80 51.87
CA PHE A 861 -8.63 -17.44 53.08
C PHE A 861 -10.12 -17.68 52.84
N ALA A 862 -10.84 -18.20 53.84
CA ALA A 862 -12.29 -18.37 53.77
C ALA A 862 -12.94 -18.18 55.15
N ILE A 863 -14.18 -17.68 55.14
CA ILE A 863 -15.07 -17.65 56.32
C ILE A 863 -16.24 -18.59 56.04
N PHE A 864 -16.53 -19.47 56.99
CA PHE A 864 -17.65 -20.41 56.92
C PHE A 864 -18.71 -20.01 57.94
N GLN A 865 -19.97 -20.31 57.62
CA GLN A 865 -21.06 -20.38 58.57
C GLN A 865 -21.52 -21.83 58.68
N MET A 866 -21.58 -22.34 59.91
CA MET A 866 -21.91 -23.71 60.27
C MET A 866 -23.26 -23.71 61.01
N ASP A 867 -24.31 -24.16 60.33
CA ASP A 867 -25.57 -24.52 60.99
C ASP A 867 -25.68 -26.05 61.11
N ASN A 868 -26.45 -26.54 62.08
CA ASN A 868 -26.60 -27.98 62.39
C ASN A 868 -27.10 -28.87 61.21
N ALA A 869 -27.36 -28.33 60.01
CA ALA A 869 -27.79 -29.09 58.84
C ALA A 869 -27.18 -28.63 57.48
N THR A 870 -26.53 -27.46 57.39
CA THR A 870 -26.07 -26.89 56.11
C THR A 870 -24.82 -26.04 56.29
N LEU A 871 -23.84 -26.21 55.39
CA LEU A 871 -22.69 -25.31 55.24
C LEU A 871 -22.89 -24.44 54.01
N THR A 872 -22.74 -23.13 54.18
CA THR A 872 -22.83 -22.15 53.10
C THR A 872 -21.46 -21.49 52.90
N PHE A 873 -21.02 -21.43 51.65
CA PHE A 873 -19.68 -20.96 51.28
C PHE A 873 -19.74 -19.58 50.67
N ASP A 874 -18.94 -18.66 51.22
CA ASP A 874 -18.58 -17.40 50.58
C ASP A 874 -17.09 -17.48 50.21
N ILE A 875 -16.81 -17.71 48.92
CA ILE A 875 -15.44 -17.76 48.42
C ILE A 875 -15.05 -16.32 48.06
N ALA A 876 -14.54 -15.59 49.06
CA ALA A 876 -13.72 -14.41 48.78
C ALA A 876 -12.36 -14.91 48.28
N ALA A 877 -12.23 -15.13 46.98
CA ALA A 877 -10.95 -15.49 46.38
C ALA A 877 -9.95 -14.36 46.60
N LEU A 878 -8.91 -14.62 47.41
CA LEU A 878 -7.63 -13.93 47.27
C LEU A 878 -7.02 -14.42 45.94
N MET A 879 -7.12 -13.58 44.90
CA MET A 879 -6.18 -13.61 43.76
C MET A 879 -4.87 -12.96 44.17
#